data_AF-A0A7Y9EM94-F1
#
_entry.id   AF-A0A7Y9EM94-F1
#
_cell.length_a   1.000
_cell.length_b   1.000
_cell.length_c   1.000
_cell.angle_alpha   90.00
_cell.angle_beta   90.00
_cell.angle_gamma   90.00
#
_symmetry.space_group_name_H-M   'P 1'
#
loop_
_entity.id
_entity.type
_entity.pdbx_description
1 polymer ?
#
loop_
_entity_poly.entity_id
_entity_poly.type
_entity_poly.pdbx_seq_one_letter_code
_entity_poly.pdbx_strand_id
1 'polypeptide(L)'
;MTADQELTAHQELTRVFDDSAIATAIIEGLQHGNVGIRAGSVRAIERGHSGARLAKAILASLGPRPRPRRCVIKFCPGKSAGQKRQSQLHQQALDESPLEFGERHLAQIAFPTVKCDGNDVVVGQSMVDGIPLGKVKPDQVAQACETVWTEILEKWAAEEYDTEQSTVAELLRCELGESFRPGGWLREWAERHRLLAPAFLQLRGEDAPLPNPWRLFDEDLPRAQAEIHYLVGRTHGDLHGDNILVPEYDKNVHPDGFRLIDLEAYDPRGPLSRDLATLLLSLCSPGIGASSDRSQEAYLTYLERNRRDGGLDDRMLGEVRRIIDALREPALRFVVRENWESDWHLQLKVSLLAQAMLHSAYTSGTKDARRWCSRLAGRLTRLLLGPIDSEAGEVMLFDAGGVVESGRMAAQQARSGSDFVDRIDLSSRLRVALEDQVTSVIVVSGPPGIGKTALVRKVLADLGRGDPDDESSAVHWHDAAHYGEIGVPTLLKDIEPRGSSQVAGPSASARLVMALDSLKRDGGVRPVIVLDAAENLLKEGHLRDPQLDLALDAVQGRRPSLAKVVFVTQHPPVATTGVTWTDSACRISLEGLEPPSLAEYFAKLDPDGRYGLTGLEEDVLRSVHGRLEGNPRLAELLHACLSSEPPALPAHEVASWLSTVELGEMHQRLARMFVDCLPDDQQRVAEAVAALGVPVDTDTVISVLEPDMSGARIGPALRALVAARLVLKRGDRRVYLRKNEIEAVLGRLAQDGQGAGELSALAELGIRAAKALAAMQKDVEDVRSIADLDMHFARVDLWLRARMYGVAHGLIDSMDKLVQVWGSGAELRTQREAVRGRLEDDWAGEMINLAALGDIYSFSGELSSAEDAYDAALAIAQRHQDREAIRRVHIGMGSMYWEHDNLVNAEERYRWALGLSGEDGDDGDRAAALLGLADCRQRHGEYQLAAEDALAAFGAARGTDSALASGAALRLVRWYAELDQIPDALRMLADCKELVQERPDPSARADLLDSTANLHLYRDLYGDAQTAAQGAVNVAREYRDPINLRRALTTLALTHVHLDDFLAARTAIEESARYRVAGRDTVELALRGIIAHRLNFPATARDLFQQLRAETSRRTGADENDLAAWDFTGIARCYSVLLSDAEPATAVEAFSRARPKPAEPTSAQTAEPAARSATVTTPGLDDRLRFMVETLANGDPALEPVLSALARIRPGRAG
;
A
#
# COMPACT_ATOMS: atom_id res chain seq x y z
N MET A 1 -6.34 20.32 25.53
CA MET A 1 -5.11 21.01 26.00
C MET A 1 -4.57 21.86 24.86
N THR A 2 -4.16 23.06 25.23
CA THR A 2 -3.81 24.22 24.40
C THR A 2 -2.47 24.11 23.69
N ALA A 3 -2.35 24.90 22.61
CA ALA A 3 -1.13 25.28 21.89
C ALA A 3 -0.42 24.15 21.14
N ASP A 4 0.06 24.46 19.93
CA ASP A 4 1.26 23.84 19.37
C ASP A 4 2.30 23.76 20.49
N GLN A 5 2.41 22.62 21.17
CA GLN A 5 3.67 22.28 21.78
C GLN A 5 4.54 21.91 20.59
N GLU A 6 5.23 22.94 20.04
CA GLU A 6 6.40 22.72 19.19
C GLU A 6 7.21 21.63 19.89
N LEU A 7 7.25 20.44 19.27
CA LEU A 7 8.02 19.32 19.79
C LEU A 7 9.42 19.87 20.03
N THR A 8 9.86 19.76 21.28
CA THR A 8 11.22 20.20 21.62
C THR A 8 12.20 19.38 20.77
N ALA A 9 13.34 19.96 20.41
CA ALA A 9 14.36 19.23 19.64
C ALA A 9 14.72 17.87 20.27
N HIS A 10 14.57 17.74 21.59
CA HIS A 10 14.73 16.49 22.35
C HIS A 10 13.67 15.45 21.98
N GLN A 11 12.39 15.81 21.95
CA GLN A 11 11.30 14.93 21.57
C GLN A 11 11.39 14.52 20.09
N GLU A 12 11.83 15.43 19.22
CA GLU A 12 12.02 15.12 17.79
C GLU A 12 13.17 14.13 17.57
N LEU A 13 14.32 14.34 18.22
CA LEU A 13 15.45 13.40 18.16
C LEU A 13 15.08 12.03 18.75
N THR A 14 14.35 12.01 19.86
CA THR A 14 13.87 10.77 20.49
C THR A 14 12.99 9.98 19.54
N ARG A 15 12.10 10.66 18.81
CA ARG A 15 11.24 10.05 17.79
C ARG A 15 12.01 9.53 16.57
N VAL A 16 13.10 10.20 16.17
CA VAL A 16 13.87 9.81 14.98
C VAL A 16 14.85 8.66 15.26
N PHE A 17 15.45 8.64 16.45
CA PHE A 17 16.43 7.62 16.85
C PHE A 17 15.84 6.50 17.71
N ASP A 18 14.56 6.58 18.08
CA ASP A 18 13.83 5.68 19.00
C ASP A 18 14.51 5.48 20.37
N ASP A 19 15.25 6.49 20.84
CA ASP A 19 15.92 6.44 22.14
C ASP A 19 16.09 7.85 22.72
N SER A 20 15.56 8.03 23.92
CA SER A 20 15.62 9.30 24.64
C SER A 20 17.03 9.60 25.17
N ALA A 21 17.86 8.59 25.46
CA ALA A 21 19.22 8.77 25.94
C ALA A 21 20.13 9.34 24.83
N ILE A 22 19.92 8.88 23.59
CA ILE A 22 20.62 9.42 22.40
C ILE A 22 20.26 10.90 22.20
N ALA A 23 18.97 11.25 22.29
CA ALA A 23 18.52 12.62 22.15
C ALA A 23 19.13 13.56 23.20
N THR A 24 19.21 13.11 24.45
CA THR A 24 19.88 13.84 25.54
C THR A 24 21.35 14.05 25.24
N ALA A 25 22.08 12.99 24.86
CA ALA A 25 23.50 13.06 24.56
C ALA A 25 23.81 14.06 23.42
N ILE A 26 23.00 14.05 22.34
CA ILE A 26 23.15 14.99 21.21
C ILE A 26 22.97 16.44 21.67
N ILE A 27 21.95 16.71 22.49
CA ILE A 27 21.66 18.07 22.97
C ILE A 27 22.74 18.57 23.93
N GLU A 28 23.20 17.74 24.86
CA GLU A 28 24.30 18.06 25.77
C GLU A 28 25.62 18.31 25.01
N GLY A 29 25.93 17.47 24.02
CA GLY A 29 27.11 17.64 23.17
C GLY A 29 27.11 18.94 22.35
N LEU A 30 25.94 19.39 21.91
CA LEU A 30 25.76 20.65 21.19
C LEU A 30 25.87 21.89 22.09
N GLN A 31 25.44 21.79 23.35
CA GLN A 31 25.58 22.87 24.34
C GLN A 31 27.04 23.24 24.59
N HIS A 32 27.96 22.26 24.55
CA HIS A 32 29.40 22.51 24.66
C HIS A 32 29.98 23.33 23.49
N GLY A 33 29.33 23.30 22.32
CA GLY A 33 29.70 24.07 21.14
C GLY A 33 28.97 25.43 21.00
N ASN A 34 28.11 25.80 21.95
CA ASN A 34 27.26 27.00 21.89
C ASN A 34 26.30 27.04 20.67
N VAL A 35 25.82 25.86 20.28
CA VAL A 35 24.91 25.64 19.15
C VAL A 35 23.71 24.83 19.64
N GLY A 36 22.50 25.12 19.14
CA GLY A 36 21.29 24.36 19.44
C GLY A 36 20.60 23.87 18.17
N ILE A 37 19.80 22.80 18.28
CA ILE A 37 18.90 22.36 17.20
C ILE A 37 17.61 23.17 17.28
N ARG A 38 17.15 23.70 16.14
CA ARG A 38 15.85 24.38 16.04
C ARG A 38 14.71 23.35 16.14
N ALA A 39 13.78 23.55 17.06
CA ALA A 39 12.54 22.77 17.13
C ALA A 39 11.76 22.85 15.80
N GLY A 40 11.09 21.76 15.41
CA GLY A 40 10.39 21.64 14.12
C GLY A 40 11.30 21.28 12.94
N SER A 41 12.62 21.13 13.15
CA SER A 41 13.59 20.98 12.05
C SER A 41 14.16 19.59 11.86
N VAL A 42 13.97 18.68 12.82
CA VAL A 42 14.54 17.33 12.76
C VAL A 42 13.65 16.44 11.89
N ARG A 43 14.23 15.85 10.84
CA ARG A 43 13.54 14.90 9.94
C ARG A 43 14.40 13.68 9.70
N ALA A 44 13.83 12.48 9.83
CA ALA A 44 14.52 11.25 9.48
C ALA A 44 14.89 11.21 7.98
N ILE A 45 16.04 10.63 7.67
CA ILE A 45 16.45 10.27 6.30
C ILE A 45 16.36 8.74 6.20
N GLU A 46 15.79 8.23 5.10
CA GLU A 46 15.73 6.78 4.85
C GLU A 46 17.13 6.15 4.79
N ARG A 47 17.19 4.89 5.25
CA ARG A 47 18.41 4.14 5.62
C ARG A 47 19.44 4.03 4.50
N GLY A 48 20.72 4.26 4.84
CA GLY A 48 21.87 3.82 4.03
C GLY A 48 22.29 2.37 4.35
N HIS A 49 23.16 1.80 3.53
CA HIS A 49 23.60 0.39 3.58
C HIS A 49 24.44 -0.01 4.83
N SER A 50 24.69 0.91 5.77
CA SER A 50 25.60 0.72 6.91
C SER A 50 24.91 0.47 8.27
N GLY A 51 23.58 0.37 8.31
CA GLY A 51 22.82 0.18 9.56
C GLY A 51 22.79 1.42 10.48
N ALA A 52 23.41 2.54 10.06
CA ALA A 52 23.35 3.83 10.74
C ALA A 52 21.99 4.50 10.52
N ARG A 53 21.50 5.22 11.53
CA ARG A 53 20.28 6.03 11.46
C ARG A 53 20.67 7.47 11.14
N LEU A 54 19.97 8.11 10.21
CA LEU A 54 20.28 9.45 9.73
C LEU A 54 19.12 10.42 9.97
N ALA A 55 19.44 11.66 10.35
CA ALA A 55 18.46 12.74 10.51
C ALA A 55 18.99 14.04 9.91
N LYS A 56 18.15 14.84 9.24
CA LYS A 56 18.43 16.24 8.90
C LYS A 56 17.97 17.14 10.03
N ALA A 57 18.76 18.14 10.39
CA ALA A 57 18.36 19.15 11.38
C ALA A 57 18.88 20.53 10.99
N ILE A 58 18.32 21.59 11.57
CA ILE A 58 18.83 22.96 11.45
C ILE A 58 19.48 23.35 12.78
N LEU A 59 20.79 23.61 12.73
CA LEU A 59 21.57 24.14 13.84
C LEU A 59 21.50 25.67 13.84
N ALA A 60 21.33 26.26 15.01
CA ALA A 60 21.37 27.71 15.23
C ALA A 60 22.36 28.03 16.35
N SER A 61 23.23 29.03 16.13
CA SER A 61 24.09 29.56 17.19
C SER A 61 23.24 30.22 18.27
N LEU A 62 23.56 29.98 19.55
CA LEU A 62 22.84 30.54 20.70
C LEU A 62 23.14 32.04 20.96
N GLY A 63 23.82 32.72 20.03
CA GLY A 63 24.18 34.15 20.10
C GLY A 63 23.18 35.12 19.41
N PRO A 64 23.41 36.44 19.50
CA PRO A 64 22.43 37.48 19.13
C PRO A 64 22.09 37.60 17.63
N ARG A 65 22.75 36.83 16.75
CA ARG A 65 22.40 36.68 15.33
C ARG A 65 22.56 35.21 14.90
N PRO A 66 21.55 34.35 15.09
CA PRO A 66 21.65 32.94 14.71
C PRO A 66 21.76 32.81 13.18
N ARG A 67 22.86 32.24 12.69
CA ARG A 67 22.95 31.78 11.28
C ARG A 67 22.51 30.32 11.23
N PRO A 68 21.33 30.01 10.67
CA PRO A 68 20.87 28.62 10.57
C PRO A 68 21.78 27.85 9.60
N ARG A 69 22.32 26.72 10.07
CA ARG A 69 23.10 25.78 9.25
C ARG A 69 22.36 24.46 9.21
N ARG A 70 22.15 23.91 8.01
CA ARG A 70 21.57 22.57 7.85
C ARG A 70 22.65 21.54 8.15
N CYS A 71 22.33 20.52 8.93
CA CYS A 71 23.23 19.40 9.21
C CYS A 71 22.54 18.06 8.99
N VAL A 72 23.35 17.02 8.82
CA VAL A 72 22.98 15.62 8.87
C VAL A 72 23.58 15.02 10.14
N ILE A 73 22.74 14.40 10.95
CA ILE A 73 23.09 13.70 12.18
C ILE A 73 23.09 12.20 11.86
N LYS A 74 24.24 11.54 12.03
CA LYS A 74 24.45 10.10 11.81
C LYS A 74 24.65 9.42 13.16
N PHE A 75 23.75 8.52 13.51
CA PHE A 75 23.82 7.68 14.70
C PHE A 75 24.28 6.26 14.32
N CYS A 76 25.34 5.80 14.98
CA CYS A 76 25.98 4.51 14.74
C CYS A 76 25.89 3.62 16.00
N PRO A 77 25.08 2.55 15.99
CA PRO A 77 24.97 1.62 17.12
C PRO A 77 26.17 0.67 17.25
N GLY A 78 26.74 0.55 18.45
CA GLY A 78 28.06 0.05 18.84
C GLY A 78 28.27 -1.46 18.81
N LYS A 79 27.61 -2.20 17.91
CA LYS A 79 27.77 -3.65 17.78
C LYS A 79 29.03 -4.10 17.03
N SER A 80 29.91 -3.19 16.60
CA SER A 80 31.15 -3.56 15.91
C SER A 80 32.29 -2.60 16.25
N ALA A 81 33.42 -3.14 16.72
CA ALA A 81 34.62 -2.40 17.13
C ALA A 81 35.20 -1.47 16.03
N GLY A 82 34.80 -1.62 14.76
CA GLY A 82 35.22 -0.79 13.63
C GLY A 82 34.60 0.62 13.59
N GLN A 83 33.45 0.86 14.23
CA GLN A 83 32.71 2.13 14.08
C GLN A 83 33.23 3.28 14.94
N LYS A 84 34.06 3.02 15.97
CA LYS A 84 34.78 4.07 16.71
C LYS A 84 35.82 4.82 15.84
N ARG A 85 36.25 4.21 14.71
CA ARG A 85 37.26 4.74 13.78
C ARG A 85 36.69 5.79 12.81
N GLN A 86 35.39 5.71 12.49
CA GLN A 86 34.75 6.46 11.39
C GLN A 86 34.76 7.98 11.58
N SER A 87 34.45 8.48 12.78
CA SER A 87 34.49 9.93 13.04
C SER A 87 35.91 10.49 13.19
N GLN A 88 36.87 9.64 13.57
CA GLN A 88 38.27 10.03 13.65
C GLN A 88 38.88 10.17 12.26
N LEU A 89 38.52 9.28 11.32
CA LEU A 89 38.98 9.33 9.94
C LEU A 89 38.45 10.55 9.18
N HIS A 90 37.20 10.97 9.40
CA HIS A 90 36.67 12.21 8.81
C HIS A 90 37.42 13.45 9.33
N GLN A 91 37.64 13.54 10.65
CA GLN A 91 38.41 14.65 11.23
C GLN A 91 39.86 14.62 10.75
N GLN A 92 40.47 13.44 10.69
CA GLN A 92 41.81 13.23 10.16
C GLN A 92 41.92 13.68 8.70
N ALA A 93 40.90 13.37 7.87
CA ALA A 93 40.85 13.86 6.50
C ALA A 93 40.84 15.39 6.45
N LEU A 94 40.07 16.08 7.30
CA LEU A 94 40.05 17.54 7.35
C LEU A 94 41.39 18.13 7.85
N ASP A 95 42.02 17.50 8.85
CA ASP A 95 43.26 17.98 9.47
C ASP A 95 44.48 17.77 8.57
N GLU A 96 44.52 16.67 7.81
CA GLU A 96 45.65 16.30 6.95
C GLU A 96 45.49 16.81 5.50
N SER A 97 44.31 17.30 5.13
CA SER A 97 44.08 17.87 3.80
C SER A 97 44.71 19.27 3.68
N PRO A 98 45.18 19.64 2.47
CA PRO A 98 45.55 21.01 2.17
C PRO A 98 44.39 21.95 2.52
N LEU A 99 44.67 23.06 3.23
CA LEU A 99 43.64 23.93 3.79
C LEU A 99 42.62 24.39 2.74
N GLU A 100 43.10 24.81 1.56
CA GLU A 100 42.23 25.26 0.46
C GLU A 100 41.35 24.13 -0.09
N PHE A 101 41.88 22.91 -0.21
CA PHE A 101 41.13 21.76 -0.69
C PHE A 101 40.11 21.30 0.37
N GLY A 102 40.54 21.19 1.63
CA GLY A 102 39.70 20.77 2.75
C GLY A 102 38.49 21.68 2.95
N GLU A 103 38.69 23.01 2.96
CA GLU A 103 37.60 23.98 3.11
C GLU A 103 36.65 24.00 1.90
N ARG A 104 37.20 23.80 0.70
CA ARG A 104 36.44 23.93 -0.55
C ARG A 104 35.70 22.65 -0.95
N HIS A 105 36.30 21.49 -0.72
CA HIS A 105 35.84 20.22 -1.31
C HIS A 105 35.44 19.16 -0.29
N LEU A 106 35.88 19.20 0.96
CA LEU A 106 35.46 18.22 1.97
C LEU A 106 34.23 18.70 2.76
N ALA A 107 33.30 17.78 3.03
CA ALA A 107 32.19 18.04 3.93
C ALA A 107 32.70 18.43 5.32
N GLN A 108 32.14 19.49 5.90
CA GLN A 108 32.60 20.02 7.18
C GLN A 108 31.85 19.37 8.35
N ILE A 109 32.55 19.06 9.44
CA ILE A 109 31.93 18.57 10.69
C ILE A 109 31.13 19.70 11.34
N ALA A 110 29.82 19.49 11.50
CA ALA A 110 28.90 20.47 12.05
C ALA A 110 28.95 20.54 13.59
N PHE A 111 29.22 19.41 14.26
CA PHE A 111 29.49 19.33 15.69
C PHE A 111 30.33 18.09 16.04
N PRO A 112 31.13 18.12 17.13
CA PRO A 112 32.00 17.01 17.52
C PRO A 112 31.27 15.71 17.79
N THR A 113 32.00 14.60 17.71
CA THR A 113 31.50 13.25 18.01
C THR A 113 30.92 13.16 19.43
N VAL A 114 29.66 12.76 19.54
CA VAL A 114 29.00 12.52 20.83
C VAL A 114 29.03 11.03 21.15
N LYS A 115 29.48 10.67 22.35
CA LYS A 115 29.46 9.28 22.85
C LYS A 115 28.15 9.02 23.59
N CYS A 116 27.47 7.93 23.24
CA CYS A 116 26.26 7.46 23.92
C CYS A 116 26.58 6.22 24.78
N ASP A 117 25.64 5.84 25.67
CA ASP A 117 25.81 4.66 26.52
C ASP A 117 25.92 3.38 25.68
N GLY A 118 26.92 2.54 25.98
CA GLY A 118 27.14 1.29 25.25
C GLY A 118 27.82 1.44 23.88
N ASN A 119 29.04 1.98 23.79
CA ASN A 119 29.86 2.06 22.55
C ASN A 119 29.24 2.79 21.33
N ASP A 120 28.02 3.30 21.43
CA ASP A 120 27.29 4.04 20.41
C ASP A 120 27.88 5.44 20.18
N VAL A 121 27.79 5.95 18.94
CA VAL A 121 28.38 7.23 18.54
C VAL A 121 27.43 8.04 17.64
N VAL A 122 27.36 9.36 17.86
CA VAL A 122 26.68 10.31 16.96
C VAL A 122 27.67 11.29 16.34
N VAL A 123 27.55 11.51 15.03
CA VAL A 123 28.36 12.47 14.26
C VAL A 123 27.45 13.46 13.53
N GLY A 124 27.77 14.75 13.61
CA GLY A 124 27.08 15.81 12.88
C GLY A 124 27.90 16.32 11.71
N GLN A 125 27.38 16.24 10.50
CA GLN A 125 28.02 16.75 9.28
C GLN A 125 27.21 17.90 8.69
N SER A 126 27.88 18.88 8.11
CA SER A 126 27.21 20.02 7.45
C SER A 126 26.55 19.53 6.18
N MET A 127 25.29 19.94 5.95
CA MET A 127 24.61 19.61 4.71
C MET A 127 25.24 20.42 3.58
N VAL A 128 25.46 19.74 2.45
CA VAL A 128 26.05 20.31 1.26
C VAL A 128 25.00 20.27 0.14
N ASP A 129 24.86 21.39 -0.58
CA ASP A 129 23.97 21.49 -1.74
C ASP A 129 24.68 20.99 -3.00
N GLY A 130 24.02 20.14 -3.79
CA GLY A 130 24.53 19.60 -5.05
C GLY A 130 23.79 18.33 -5.46
N ILE A 131 23.90 17.95 -6.73
CA ILE A 131 23.41 16.67 -7.22
C ILE A 131 24.54 15.63 -7.20
N PRO A 132 24.25 14.36 -6.88
CA PRO A 132 25.27 13.30 -6.96
C PRO A 132 25.84 13.18 -8.37
N LEU A 133 27.15 12.99 -8.51
CA LEU A 133 27.83 12.84 -9.80
C LEU A 133 27.23 11.69 -10.63
N GLY A 134 26.81 10.61 -9.98
CA GLY A 134 26.10 9.49 -10.60
C GLY A 134 24.72 9.83 -11.19
N LYS A 135 24.15 10.98 -10.84
CA LYS A 135 22.86 11.49 -11.37
C LYS A 135 23.01 12.63 -12.37
N VAL A 136 24.24 13.06 -12.66
CA VAL A 136 24.52 14.06 -13.68
C VAL A 136 24.16 13.50 -15.06
N LYS A 137 23.65 14.37 -15.94
CA LYS A 137 23.22 13.95 -17.27
C LYS A 137 24.37 13.33 -18.09
N PRO A 138 24.09 12.33 -18.94
CA PRO A 138 25.12 11.60 -19.70
C PRO A 138 26.01 12.46 -20.61
N ASP A 139 25.51 13.61 -21.07
CA ASP A 139 26.25 14.55 -21.93
C ASP A 139 27.24 15.43 -21.16
N GLN A 140 27.05 15.62 -19.86
CA GLN A 140 27.88 16.48 -19.00
C GLN A 140 28.78 15.71 -18.02
N VAL A 141 28.43 14.45 -17.69
CA VAL A 141 29.11 13.65 -16.66
C VAL A 141 30.58 13.38 -16.97
N ALA A 142 30.96 13.14 -18.22
CA ALA A 142 32.37 12.87 -18.57
C ALA A 142 33.27 14.09 -18.30
N GLN A 143 32.81 15.28 -18.67
CA GLN A 143 33.54 16.53 -18.38
C GLN A 143 33.61 16.78 -16.87
N ALA A 144 32.51 16.53 -16.15
CA ALA A 144 32.51 16.64 -14.70
C ALA A 144 33.49 15.65 -14.03
N CYS A 145 33.55 14.40 -14.50
CA CYS A 145 34.52 13.40 -14.04
C CYS A 145 35.96 13.84 -14.27
N GLU A 146 36.29 14.36 -15.46
CA GLU A 146 37.65 14.82 -15.77
C GLU A 146 38.08 15.94 -14.82
N THR A 147 37.22 16.95 -14.62
CA THR A 147 37.50 18.08 -13.73
C THR A 147 37.63 17.62 -12.27
N VAL A 148 36.66 16.86 -11.76
CA VAL A 148 36.66 16.40 -10.36
C VAL A 148 37.87 15.51 -10.09
N TRP A 149 38.16 14.56 -10.97
CA TRP A 149 39.29 13.64 -10.78
C TRP A 149 40.64 14.33 -10.93
N THR A 150 40.78 15.30 -11.85
CA THR A 150 42.01 16.10 -11.97
C THR A 150 42.25 16.89 -10.68
N GLU A 151 41.22 17.55 -10.14
CA GLU A 151 41.34 18.31 -8.88
C GLU A 151 41.66 17.41 -7.68
N ILE A 152 40.99 16.26 -7.55
CA ILE A 152 41.29 15.26 -6.50
C ILE A 152 42.73 14.76 -6.62
N LEU A 153 43.14 14.34 -7.82
CA LEU A 153 44.45 13.74 -8.02
C LEU A 153 45.56 14.76 -7.80
N GLU A 154 45.48 15.95 -8.41
CA GLU A 154 46.58 16.92 -8.39
C GLU A 154 46.64 17.76 -7.11
N LYS A 155 45.52 18.01 -6.42
CA LYS A 155 45.45 18.95 -5.28
C LYS A 155 45.03 18.30 -3.96
N TRP A 156 44.97 16.96 -3.91
CA TRP A 156 44.64 16.26 -2.68
C TRP A 156 45.35 14.92 -2.55
N ALA A 157 45.05 13.99 -3.46
CA ALA A 157 45.53 12.62 -3.40
C ALA A 157 47.05 12.54 -3.63
N ALA A 158 47.55 13.24 -4.67
CA ALA A 158 48.95 13.21 -5.07
C ALA A 158 49.71 14.52 -4.82
N GLU A 159 49.21 15.40 -3.95
CA GLU A 159 49.95 16.59 -3.53
C GLU A 159 51.17 16.21 -2.66
N GLU A 160 51.00 15.21 -1.79
CA GLU A 160 52.09 14.56 -1.03
C GLU A 160 51.89 13.04 -1.13
N TYR A 161 52.47 12.42 -2.17
CA TYR A 161 52.43 10.97 -2.36
C TYR A 161 53.76 10.31 -1.93
N ASP A 162 53.69 9.03 -1.60
CA ASP A 162 54.82 8.18 -1.24
C ASP A 162 54.76 6.86 -2.04
N THR A 163 55.77 6.02 -1.87
CA THR A 163 55.89 4.73 -2.57
C THR A 163 55.93 3.58 -1.57
N GLU A 164 55.25 2.49 -1.90
CA GLU A 164 55.30 1.25 -1.13
C GLU A 164 55.68 0.06 -2.03
N GLN A 165 56.23 -0.97 -1.39
CA GLN A 165 56.58 -2.23 -2.04
C GLN A 165 55.92 -3.36 -1.25
N SER A 166 55.14 -4.20 -1.94
CA SER A 166 54.49 -5.38 -1.37
C SER A 166 54.32 -6.45 -2.45
N THR A 167 53.52 -7.49 -2.19
CA THR A 167 53.10 -8.44 -3.21
C THR A 167 51.75 -8.07 -3.84
N VAL A 168 51.47 -8.58 -5.05
CA VAL A 168 50.15 -8.40 -5.70
C VAL A 168 49.01 -8.87 -4.80
N ALA A 169 49.19 -9.99 -4.08
CA ALA A 169 48.22 -10.51 -3.12
C ALA A 169 48.02 -9.59 -1.90
N GLU A 170 49.09 -8.98 -1.38
CA GLU A 170 49.02 -8.03 -0.27
C GLU A 170 48.36 -6.71 -0.68
N LEU A 171 48.68 -6.18 -1.86
CA LEU A 171 48.00 -5.01 -2.39
C LEU A 171 46.51 -5.29 -2.62
N LEU A 172 46.15 -6.44 -3.21
CA LEU A 172 44.74 -6.84 -3.38
C LEU A 172 44.02 -6.98 -2.02
N ARG A 173 44.71 -7.50 -1.00
CA ARG A 173 44.18 -7.59 0.37
C ARG A 173 44.01 -6.21 1.01
N CYS A 174 44.91 -5.27 0.71
CA CYS A 174 44.79 -3.87 1.10
C CYS A 174 43.56 -3.22 0.46
N GLU A 175 43.35 -3.43 -0.84
CA GLU A 175 42.21 -2.88 -1.61
C GLU A 175 40.85 -3.42 -1.16
N LEU A 176 40.75 -4.70 -0.78
CA LEU A 176 39.50 -5.27 -0.25
C LEU A 176 39.25 -4.92 1.22
N GLY A 177 40.29 -4.51 1.96
CA GLY A 177 40.19 -4.05 3.35
C GLY A 177 39.56 -5.07 4.32
N GLU A 178 38.78 -4.58 5.29
CA GLU A 178 38.12 -5.41 6.30
C GLU A 178 37.08 -6.38 5.70
N SER A 179 36.57 -6.10 4.48
CA SER A 179 35.54 -6.93 3.86
C SER A 179 35.99 -8.36 3.59
N PHE A 180 37.30 -8.58 3.39
CA PHE A 180 37.88 -9.89 3.03
C PHE A 180 38.72 -10.53 4.16
N ARG A 181 38.74 -9.94 5.36
CA ARG A 181 39.36 -10.56 6.55
C ARG A 181 38.52 -11.74 7.08
N PRO A 182 39.07 -12.61 7.95
CA PRO A 182 38.25 -13.63 8.63
C PRO A 182 37.05 -12.99 9.35
N GLY A 183 35.83 -13.41 9.00
CA GLY A 183 34.58 -12.81 9.49
C GLY A 183 34.12 -11.55 8.72
N GLY A 184 34.81 -11.17 7.64
CA GLY A 184 34.40 -10.11 6.73
C GLY A 184 33.33 -10.59 5.74
N TRP A 185 32.37 -9.71 5.43
CA TRP A 185 31.18 -10.06 4.65
C TRP A 185 31.48 -10.58 3.24
N LEU A 186 32.54 -10.07 2.59
CA LEU A 186 32.90 -10.45 1.23
C LEU A 186 33.56 -11.83 1.20
N ARG A 187 34.37 -12.14 2.22
CA ARG A 187 34.97 -13.46 2.39
C ARG A 187 33.90 -14.50 2.71
N GLU A 188 32.98 -14.20 3.63
CA GLU A 188 31.83 -15.08 3.91
C GLU A 188 30.96 -15.29 2.67
N TRP A 189 30.78 -14.25 1.86
CA TRP A 189 30.08 -14.35 0.59
C TRP A 189 30.82 -15.30 -0.36
N ALA A 190 32.14 -15.19 -0.50
CA ALA A 190 32.93 -16.08 -1.35
C ALA A 190 32.92 -17.54 -0.87
N GLU A 191 33.01 -17.78 0.45
CA GLU A 191 32.92 -19.10 1.09
C GLU A 191 31.56 -19.76 0.79
N ARG A 192 30.49 -19.00 0.98
CA ARG A 192 29.11 -19.46 0.75
C ARG A 192 28.85 -19.85 -0.70
N HIS A 193 29.51 -19.19 -1.65
CA HIS A 193 29.44 -19.51 -3.07
C HIS A 193 30.52 -20.51 -3.51
N ARG A 194 31.26 -21.12 -2.57
CA ARG A 194 32.33 -22.10 -2.83
C ARG A 194 33.44 -21.57 -3.75
N LEU A 195 33.66 -20.27 -3.75
CA LEU A 195 34.62 -19.61 -4.64
C LEU A 195 36.08 -19.70 -4.14
N LEU A 196 36.31 -20.09 -2.89
CA LEU A 196 37.68 -20.17 -2.36
C LEU A 196 38.45 -21.42 -2.78
N ALA A 197 37.77 -22.46 -3.29
CA ALA A 197 38.38 -23.76 -3.63
C ALA A 197 38.79 -23.93 -5.12
N PRO A 198 37.93 -23.65 -6.13
CA PRO A 198 38.21 -24.02 -7.51
C PRO A 198 39.35 -23.18 -8.11
N ALA A 199 40.20 -23.80 -8.93
CA ALA A 199 41.32 -23.11 -9.59
C ALA A 199 40.86 -22.18 -10.73
N PHE A 200 39.79 -22.56 -11.42
CA PHE A 200 39.27 -21.83 -12.57
C PHE A 200 37.76 -21.64 -12.47
N LEU A 201 37.26 -20.54 -13.03
CA LEU A 201 35.85 -20.25 -13.17
C LEU A 201 35.45 -20.28 -14.64
N GLN A 202 34.47 -21.11 -15.00
CA GLN A 202 33.77 -21.02 -16.27
C GLN A 202 32.70 -19.95 -16.15
N LEU A 203 32.88 -18.85 -16.88
CA LEU A 203 31.96 -17.70 -16.89
C LEU A 203 31.19 -17.65 -18.21
N ARG A 204 29.95 -17.17 -18.16
CA ARG A 204 29.12 -16.98 -19.36
C ARG A 204 29.75 -15.93 -20.27
N GLY A 205 29.93 -16.26 -21.56
CA GLY A 205 30.52 -15.36 -22.55
C GLY A 205 32.05 -15.43 -22.66
N GLU A 206 32.71 -16.34 -21.94
CA GLU A 206 34.12 -16.66 -22.11
C GLU A 206 34.29 -18.01 -22.82
N ASP A 207 35.14 -18.05 -23.85
CA ASP A 207 35.39 -19.26 -24.65
C ASP A 207 36.20 -20.33 -23.91
N ALA A 208 36.88 -19.96 -22.81
CA ALA A 208 37.67 -20.85 -21.96
C ALA A 208 37.55 -20.45 -20.47
N PRO A 209 37.73 -21.39 -19.53
CA PRO A 209 37.77 -21.07 -18.10
C PRO A 209 38.83 -20.02 -17.77
N LEU A 210 38.48 -19.05 -16.93
CA LEU A 210 39.41 -18.02 -16.45
C LEU A 210 39.97 -18.39 -15.07
N PRO A 211 41.22 -18.01 -14.75
CA PRO A 211 41.77 -18.19 -13.41
C PRO A 211 40.88 -17.55 -12.34
N ASN A 212 40.70 -18.24 -11.21
CA ASN A 212 39.82 -17.79 -10.16
C ASN A 212 40.43 -16.61 -9.35
N PRO A 213 39.84 -15.40 -9.37
CA PRO A 213 40.36 -14.24 -8.62
C PRO A 213 40.40 -14.45 -7.11
N TRP A 214 39.52 -15.29 -6.56
CA TRP A 214 39.40 -15.52 -5.12
C TRP A 214 40.53 -16.38 -4.55
N ARG A 215 41.33 -17.02 -5.41
CA ARG A 215 42.50 -17.83 -5.02
C ARG A 215 43.82 -17.08 -5.00
N LEU A 216 43.84 -15.80 -5.42
CA LEU A 216 45.04 -14.97 -5.41
C LEU A 216 45.64 -14.76 -4.01
N PHE A 217 44.95 -15.17 -2.95
CA PHE A 217 45.44 -15.10 -1.57
C PHE A 217 46.14 -16.38 -1.10
N ASP A 218 46.13 -17.45 -1.89
CA ASP A 218 46.80 -18.72 -1.58
C ASP A 218 48.32 -18.53 -1.67
N GLU A 219 49.05 -19.08 -0.70
CA GLU A 219 50.52 -19.02 -0.66
C GLU A 219 51.17 -19.88 -1.78
N ASP A 220 50.42 -20.84 -2.33
CA ASP A 220 50.87 -21.79 -3.36
C ASP A 220 50.90 -21.20 -4.79
N LEU A 221 50.64 -19.90 -4.96
CA LEU A 221 50.67 -19.19 -6.25
C LEU A 221 51.85 -18.20 -6.32
N PRO A 222 53.03 -18.61 -6.82
CA PRO A 222 54.24 -17.78 -6.81
C PRO A 222 54.10 -16.42 -7.50
N ARG A 223 53.24 -16.32 -8.53
CA ARG A 223 52.99 -15.06 -9.26
C ARG A 223 52.06 -14.10 -8.52
N ALA A 224 51.19 -14.59 -7.63
CA ALA A 224 50.42 -13.73 -6.74
C ALA A 224 51.32 -13.11 -5.63
N GLN A 225 52.44 -13.78 -5.34
CA GLN A 225 53.48 -13.33 -4.42
C GLN A 225 54.57 -12.47 -5.13
N ALA A 226 54.38 -12.13 -6.41
CA ALA A 226 55.32 -11.27 -7.12
C ALA A 226 55.34 -9.86 -6.51
N GLU A 227 56.53 -9.29 -6.38
CA GLU A 227 56.71 -7.94 -5.85
C GLU A 227 56.12 -6.89 -6.81
N ILE A 228 55.41 -5.93 -6.23
CA ILE A 228 54.85 -4.76 -6.90
C ILE A 228 55.26 -3.50 -6.14
N HIS A 229 55.71 -2.51 -6.89
CA HIS A 229 55.97 -1.15 -6.41
C HIS A 229 54.76 -0.30 -6.80
N TYR A 230 54.21 0.46 -5.85
CA TYR A 230 52.99 1.23 -6.11
C TYR A 230 52.96 2.56 -5.34
N LEU A 231 52.17 3.50 -5.85
CA LEU A 231 52.02 4.83 -5.29
C LEU A 231 50.91 4.83 -4.23
N VAL A 232 51.22 5.42 -3.08
CA VAL A 232 50.28 5.64 -1.99
C VAL A 232 50.12 7.13 -1.69
N GLY A 233 48.94 7.51 -1.27
CA GLY A 233 48.64 8.87 -0.85
C GLY A 233 47.24 8.95 -0.25
N ARG A 234 46.69 10.16 -0.18
CA ARG A 234 45.37 10.38 0.41
C ARG A 234 44.30 9.79 -0.52
N THR A 235 43.43 8.96 0.03
CA THR A 235 42.28 8.39 -0.69
C THR A 235 41.01 8.54 0.14
N HIS A 236 39.89 8.76 -0.53
CA HIS A 236 38.56 8.71 0.08
C HIS A 236 38.21 7.28 0.50
N GLY A 237 38.66 6.27 -0.25
CA GLY A 237 38.49 4.86 0.06
C GLY A 237 37.15 4.25 -0.34
N ASP A 238 36.15 5.07 -0.61
CA ASP A 238 34.81 4.68 -1.11
C ASP A 238 34.25 5.74 -2.07
N LEU A 239 35.08 6.20 -3.01
CA LEU A 239 34.75 7.28 -3.94
C LEU A 239 33.82 6.80 -5.09
N HIS A 240 32.57 6.48 -4.79
CA HIS A 240 31.55 6.21 -5.80
C HIS A 240 30.79 7.46 -6.22
N GLY A 241 30.05 7.39 -7.34
CA GLY A 241 29.39 8.56 -7.94
C GLY A 241 28.36 9.28 -7.04
N ASP A 242 27.90 8.64 -5.97
CA ASP A 242 26.97 9.28 -5.02
C ASP A 242 27.67 10.04 -3.89
N ASN A 243 28.95 9.76 -3.63
CA ASN A 243 29.77 10.45 -2.62
C ASN A 243 30.42 11.72 -3.15
N ILE A 244 30.15 12.08 -4.40
CA ILE A 244 30.58 13.32 -5.03
C ILE A 244 29.34 14.14 -5.36
N LEU A 245 29.14 15.26 -4.66
CA LEU A 245 28.08 16.22 -4.96
C LEU A 245 28.61 17.33 -5.84
N VAL A 246 27.93 17.59 -6.96
CA VAL A 246 28.29 18.67 -7.90
C VAL A 246 27.17 19.72 -7.91
N PRO A 247 27.50 21.02 -7.78
CA PRO A 247 26.51 22.09 -7.91
C PRO A 247 25.85 22.10 -9.29
N GLU A 248 24.53 22.28 -9.31
CA GLU A 248 23.74 22.43 -10.54
C GLU A 248 22.96 23.75 -10.49
N TYR A 249 23.11 24.57 -11.54
CA TYR A 249 22.35 25.80 -11.76
C TYR A 249 21.82 25.80 -13.19
N ASP A 250 20.52 26.08 -13.36
CA ASP A 250 19.85 26.08 -14.67
C ASP A 250 20.14 24.83 -15.54
N LYS A 251 20.20 23.66 -14.88
CA LYS A 251 20.45 22.34 -15.49
C LYS A 251 21.86 22.15 -16.09
N ASN A 252 22.82 23.00 -15.72
CA ASN A 252 24.23 22.84 -16.02
C ASN A 252 25.02 22.56 -14.72
N VAL A 253 25.89 21.57 -14.78
CA VAL A 253 26.76 21.23 -13.65
C VAL A 253 28.02 22.09 -13.61
N HIS A 254 28.44 22.46 -12.41
CA HIS A 254 29.65 23.23 -12.16
C HIS A 254 30.66 22.37 -11.37
N PRO A 255 31.43 21.51 -12.05
CA PRO A 255 32.29 20.52 -11.40
C PRO A 255 33.39 21.13 -10.51
N ASP A 256 33.86 22.35 -10.78
CA ASP A 256 34.86 23.05 -9.96
C ASP A 256 34.40 23.34 -8.51
N GLY A 257 33.10 23.21 -8.24
CA GLY A 257 32.49 23.41 -6.93
C GLY A 257 32.15 22.11 -6.20
N PHE A 258 32.65 20.96 -6.67
CA PHE A 258 32.28 19.65 -6.12
C PHE A 258 32.59 19.50 -4.63
N ARG A 259 31.89 18.57 -3.99
CA ARG A 259 32.00 18.27 -2.57
C ARG A 259 32.00 16.77 -2.32
N LEU A 260 32.98 16.31 -1.56
CA LEU A 260 33.13 14.94 -1.10
C LEU A 260 32.40 14.76 0.23
N ILE A 261 31.59 13.71 0.31
CA ILE A 261 30.79 13.35 1.48
C ILE A 261 31.11 11.90 1.90
N ASP A 262 30.85 11.56 3.17
CA ASP A 262 31.07 10.21 3.73
C ASP A 262 32.54 9.72 3.74
N LEU A 263 33.43 10.53 4.33
CA LEU A 263 34.88 10.24 4.50
C LEU A 263 35.21 9.15 5.54
N GLU A 264 34.34 8.16 5.71
CA GLU A 264 34.50 7.11 6.73
C GLU A 264 35.51 6.03 6.34
N ALA A 265 35.81 5.93 5.05
CA ALA A 265 36.83 5.05 4.48
C ALA A 265 38.15 5.77 4.16
N TYR A 266 38.31 7.03 4.61
CA TYR A 266 39.51 7.82 4.34
C TYR A 266 40.77 7.08 4.77
N ASP A 267 41.75 7.06 3.89
CA ASP A 267 43.04 6.41 4.10
C ASP A 267 44.16 7.35 3.62
N PRO A 268 44.98 7.89 4.53
CA PRO A 268 46.03 8.84 4.19
C PRO A 268 47.20 8.22 3.43
N ARG A 269 47.30 6.88 3.41
CA ARG A 269 48.31 6.12 2.68
C ARG A 269 47.68 5.00 1.84
N GLY A 270 46.51 5.27 1.27
CA GLY A 270 45.82 4.33 0.38
C GLY A 270 46.48 4.28 -1.00
N PRO A 271 46.33 3.18 -1.76
CA PRO A 271 46.79 3.11 -3.15
C PRO A 271 46.09 4.19 -4.00
N LEU A 272 46.86 5.06 -4.66
CA LEU A 272 46.32 6.19 -5.42
C LEU A 272 45.33 5.82 -6.53
N SER A 273 45.41 4.59 -7.06
CA SER A 273 44.47 4.08 -8.07
C SER A 273 43.14 3.57 -7.50
N ARG A 274 42.98 3.47 -6.17
CA ARG A 274 41.77 2.96 -5.51
C ARG A 274 40.53 3.77 -5.90
N ASP A 275 40.56 5.07 -5.62
CA ASP A 275 39.42 5.95 -5.88
C ASP A 275 39.08 6.04 -7.38
N LEU A 276 40.09 6.00 -8.25
CA LEU A 276 39.91 5.91 -9.70
C LEU A 276 39.14 4.65 -10.10
N ALA A 277 39.55 3.48 -9.59
CA ALA A 277 38.92 2.21 -9.90
C ALA A 277 37.48 2.14 -9.37
N THR A 278 37.26 2.63 -8.14
CA THR A 278 35.92 2.69 -7.51
C THR A 278 34.98 3.57 -8.33
N LEU A 279 35.42 4.78 -8.68
CA LEU A 279 34.60 5.73 -9.44
C LEU A 279 34.29 5.21 -10.86
N LEU A 280 35.27 4.60 -11.52
CA LEU A 280 35.12 4.03 -12.86
C LEU A 280 34.09 2.91 -12.87
N LEU A 281 34.20 1.91 -11.99
CA LEU A 281 33.24 0.79 -11.96
C LEU A 281 31.87 1.21 -11.46
N SER A 282 31.79 2.13 -10.49
CA SER A 282 30.53 2.68 -10.00
C SER A 282 29.72 3.35 -11.11
N LEU A 283 30.35 4.21 -11.92
CA LEU A 283 29.65 4.97 -12.97
C LEU A 283 29.41 4.15 -14.25
N CYS A 284 30.35 3.28 -14.61
CA CYS A 284 30.33 2.63 -15.93
C CYS A 284 29.65 1.26 -15.94
N SER A 285 29.76 0.46 -14.87
CA SER A 285 29.29 -0.93 -14.88
C SER A 285 27.80 -1.09 -15.22
N PRO A 286 26.85 -0.22 -14.78
CA PRO A 286 25.45 -0.35 -15.16
C PRO A 286 25.22 -0.14 -16.66
N GLY A 287 25.86 0.88 -17.25
CA GLY A 287 25.76 1.19 -18.67
C GLY A 287 26.44 0.14 -19.56
N ILE A 288 27.56 -0.43 -19.10
CA ILE A 288 28.24 -1.52 -19.82
C ILE A 288 27.40 -2.80 -19.76
N GLY A 289 26.89 -3.17 -18.58
CA GLY A 289 26.04 -4.35 -18.40
C GLY A 289 24.77 -4.32 -19.25
N ALA A 290 24.19 -3.13 -19.48
CA ALA A 290 23.03 -2.96 -20.36
C ALA A 290 23.37 -2.95 -21.87
N SER A 291 24.64 -2.92 -22.24
CA SER A 291 25.09 -2.87 -23.64
C SER A 291 25.17 -4.28 -24.26
N SER A 292 25.29 -4.34 -25.60
CA SER A 292 25.40 -5.61 -26.34
C SER A 292 26.64 -6.43 -25.93
N ASP A 293 26.58 -7.76 -26.06
CA ASP A 293 27.72 -8.64 -25.74
C ASP A 293 29.01 -8.23 -26.47
N ARG A 294 28.88 -7.76 -27.72
CA ARG A 294 30.01 -7.24 -28.52
C ARG A 294 30.60 -5.95 -27.93
N SER A 295 29.77 -5.09 -27.36
CA SER A 295 30.19 -3.86 -26.69
C SER A 295 30.81 -4.17 -25.33
N GLN A 296 30.21 -5.07 -24.55
CA GLN A 296 30.76 -5.57 -23.29
C GLN A 296 32.16 -6.16 -23.48
N GLU A 297 32.34 -6.96 -24.53
CA GLU A 297 33.65 -7.53 -24.91
C GLU A 297 34.65 -6.43 -25.26
N ALA A 298 34.24 -5.42 -26.03
CA ALA A 298 35.09 -4.29 -26.36
C ALA A 298 35.55 -3.52 -25.11
N TYR A 299 34.66 -3.30 -24.13
CA TYR A 299 35.03 -2.67 -22.85
C TYR A 299 35.98 -3.51 -22.00
N LEU A 300 35.82 -4.84 -21.98
CA LEU A 300 36.78 -5.74 -21.30
C LEU A 300 38.17 -5.57 -21.91
N THR A 301 38.30 -5.69 -23.23
CA THR A 301 39.58 -5.49 -23.94
C THR A 301 40.12 -4.06 -23.75
N TYR A 302 39.24 -3.06 -23.66
CA TYR A 302 39.62 -1.67 -23.46
C TYR A 302 40.26 -1.40 -22.08
N LEU A 303 39.75 -2.06 -21.03
CA LEU A 303 40.27 -1.95 -19.67
C LEU A 303 41.51 -2.84 -19.43
N GLU A 304 41.67 -3.95 -20.17
CA GLU A 304 42.88 -4.78 -20.15
C GLU A 304 44.12 -4.03 -20.67
N ARG A 305 43.93 -3.14 -21.65
CA ARG A 305 45.00 -2.39 -22.30
C ARG A 305 45.42 -1.18 -21.48
N ASN A 306 46.73 -0.93 -21.44
CA ASN A 306 47.32 0.19 -20.70
C ASN A 306 46.97 1.56 -21.31
N ARG A 307 46.75 1.62 -22.63
CA ARG A 307 46.44 2.85 -23.38
C ARG A 307 45.18 2.66 -24.24
N ARG A 308 44.54 3.78 -24.60
CA ARG A 308 43.36 3.81 -25.48
C ARG A 308 43.66 3.13 -26.83
N ASP A 309 42.73 2.27 -27.27
CA ASP A 309 42.72 1.71 -28.62
C ASP A 309 41.58 2.31 -29.43
N GLY A 310 41.91 3.20 -30.37
CA GLY A 310 40.94 3.81 -31.28
C GLY A 310 40.21 2.80 -32.17
N GLY A 311 40.77 1.59 -32.39
CA GLY A 311 40.12 0.54 -33.17
C GLY A 311 38.91 -0.11 -32.48
N LEU A 312 38.70 0.15 -31.18
CA LEU A 312 37.54 -0.33 -30.42
C LEU A 312 36.42 0.72 -30.30
N ASP A 313 36.68 1.97 -30.72
CA ASP A 313 35.77 3.10 -30.54
C ASP A 313 34.37 2.85 -31.12
N ASP A 314 34.30 2.32 -32.34
CA ASP A 314 33.04 2.05 -33.06
C ASP A 314 32.18 0.93 -32.43
N ARG A 315 32.75 0.18 -31.47
CA ARG A 315 32.08 -0.96 -30.80
C ARG A 315 31.56 -0.61 -29.41
N MET A 316 31.86 0.59 -28.92
CA MET A 316 31.55 1.06 -27.57
C MET A 316 30.53 2.20 -27.60
N LEU A 317 29.72 2.32 -26.54
CA LEU A 317 28.87 3.50 -26.34
C LEU A 317 29.76 4.72 -26.05
N GLY A 318 29.63 5.74 -26.90
CA GLY A 318 30.49 6.92 -26.83
C GLY A 318 30.41 7.69 -25.51
N GLU A 319 29.31 7.61 -24.77
CA GLU A 319 29.13 8.24 -23.45
C GLU A 319 29.94 7.54 -22.35
N VAL A 320 29.76 6.22 -22.20
CA VAL A 320 30.49 5.43 -21.20
C VAL A 320 32.00 5.42 -21.46
N ARG A 321 32.40 5.31 -22.73
CA ARG A 321 33.82 5.42 -23.12
C ARG A 321 34.40 6.77 -22.72
N ARG A 322 33.67 7.87 -22.96
CA ARG A 322 34.11 9.22 -22.59
C ARG A 322 34.32 9.37 -21.09
N ILE A 323 33.52 8.72 -20.24
CA ILE A 323 33.74 8.70 -18.78
C ILE A 323 35.04 7.96 -18.43
N ILE A 324 35.26 6.76 -19.00
CA ILE A 324 36.48 5.98 -18.78
C ILE A 324 37.72 6.80 -19.19
N ASP A 325 37.67 7.45 -20.35
CA ASP A 325 38.78 8.28 -20.85
C ASP A 325 39.00 9.52 -19.98
N ALA A 326 37.93 10.21 -19.58
CA ALA A 326 37.97 11.37 -18.69
C ALA A 326 38.62 11.06 -17.33
N LEU A 327 38.49 9.84 -16.84
CA LEU A 327 39.11 9.40 -15.59
C LEU A 327 40.55 8.90 -15.79
N ARG A 328 40.84 8.19 -16.89
CA ARG A 328 42.18 7.63 -17.16
C ARG A 328 43.19 8.67 -17.62
N GLU A 329 42.78 9.66 -18.40
CA GLU A 329 43.70 10.62 -19.01
C GLU A 329 44.40 11.53 -17.99
N PRO A 330 43.73 12.11 -16.97
CA PRO A 330 44.40 12.86 -15.91
C PRO A 330 45.43 12.01 -15.16
N ALA A 331 45.08 10.76 -14.84
CA ALA A 331 45.99 9.82 -14.18
C ALA A 331 47.21 9.48 -15.06
N LEU A 332 47.01 9.28 -16.37
CA LEU A 332 48.11 9.01 -17.30
C LEU A 332 49.07 10.21 -17.39
N ARG A 333 48.54 11.44 -17.49
CA ARG A 333 49.37 12.67 -17.50
C ARG A 333 50.19 12.78 -16.22
N PHE A 334 49.59 12.50 -15.06
CA PHE A 334 50.28 12.47 -13.78
C PHE A 334 51.43 11.45 -13.79
N VAL A 335 51.17 10.18 -14.11
CA VAL A 335 52.23 9.14 -14.01
C VAL A 335 53.29 9.22 -15.10
N VAL A 336 52.98 9.79 -16.26
CA VAL A 336 54.00 10.10 -17.28
C VAL A 336 54.91 11.24 -16.80
N ARG A 337 54.34 12.27 -16.15
CA ARG A 337 55.12 13.38 -15.57
C ARG A 337 56.05 12.90 -14.45
N GLU A 338 55.55 12.02 -13.60
CA GLU A 338 56.28 11.49 -12.44
C GLU A 338 57.12 10.22 -12.75
N ASN A 339 57.10 9.71 -13.99
CA ASN A 339 57.84 8.53 -14.47
C ASN A 339 57.47 7.19 -13.79
N TRP A 340 56.17 6.95 -13.55
CA TRP A 340 55.61 5.74 -12.91
C TRP A 340 54.71 4.90 -13.83
N GLU A 341 54.78 5.08 -15.16
CA GLU A 341 53.81 4.51 -16.11
C GLU A 341 53.64 2.97 -15.97
N SER A 342 54.74 2.21 -15.92
CA SER A 342 54.67 0.74 -15.85
C SER A 342 54.01 0.22 -14.58
N ASP A 343 54.43 0.76 -13.43
CA ASP A 343 53.99 0.34 -12.10
C ASP A 343 52.56 0.80 -11.82
N TRP A 344 52.18 2.00 -12.29
CA TRP A 344 50.81 2.50 -12.21
C TRP A 344 49.81 1.60 -12.92
N HIS A 345 50.15 1.12 -14.12
CA HIS A 345 49.24 0.24 -14.86
C HIS A 345 49.04 -1.10 -14.14
N LEU A 346 50.05 -1.60 -13.44
CA LEU A 346 49.92 -2.80 -12.63
C LEU A 346 49.08 -2.53 -11.38
N GLN A 347 49.35 -1.43 -10.67
CA GLN A 347 48.59 -0.96 -9.51
C GLN A 347 47.09 -0.79 -9.84
N LEU A 348 46.78 -0.07 -10.92
CA LEU A 348 45.40 0.17 -11.37
C LEU A 348 44.68 -1.14 -11.72
N LYS A 349 45.38 -2.13 -12.30
CA LYS A 349 44.77 -3.44 -12.58
C LYS A 349 44.42 -4.20 -11.30
N VAL A 350 45.22 -4.06 -10.24
CA VAL A 350 44.91 -4.64 -8.92
C VAL A 350 43.71 -3.92 -8.29
N SER A 351 43.64 -2.59 -8.34
CA SER A 351 42.48 -1.84 -7.85
C SER A 351 41.21 -2.15 -8.64
N LEU A 352 41.28 -2.24 -9.98
CA LEU A 352 40.15 -2.63 -10.82
C LEU A 352 39.71 -4.08 -10.56
N LEU A 353 40.65 -4.99 -10.29
CA LEU A 353 40.34 -6.36 -9.91
C LEU A 353 39.58 -6.39 -8.58
N ALA A 354 40.05 -5.67 -7.56
CA ALA A 354 39.39 -5.57 -6.26
C ALA A 354 37.95 -5.05 -6.40
N GLN A 355 37.78 -3.96 -7.16
CA GLN A 355 36.46 -3.37 -7.40
C GLN A 355 35.56 -4.29 -8.25
N ALA A 356 36.12 -5.01 -9.24
CA ALA A 356 35.37 -5.97 -10.03
C ALA A 356 34.87 -7.15 -9.17
N MET A 357 35.69 -7.61 -8.21
CA MET A 357 35.29 -8.62 -7.23
C MET A 357 34.16 -8.11 -6.32
N LEU A 358 34.26 -6.88 -5.78
CA LEU A 358 33.23 -6.25 -4.97
C LEU A 358 31.91 -6.08 -5.75
N HIS A 359 31.97 -5.51 -6.95
CA HIS A 359 30.80 -5.29 -7.80
C HIS A 359 30.17 -6.60 -8.32
N SER A 360 30.94 -7.70 -8.41
CA SER A 360 30.37 -9.02 -8.69
C SER A 360 29.55 -9.57 -7.52
N ALA A 361 29.83 -9.12 -6.29
CA ALA A 361 29.19 -9.57 -5.06
C ALA A 361 28.06 -8.64 -4.57
N TYR A 362 28.07 -7.35 -4.93
CA TYR A 362 27.03 -6.41 -4.54
C TYR A 362 25.64 -6.81 -5.04
N THR A 363 24.61 -6.51 -4.24
CA THR A 363 23.20 -6.75 -4.59
C THR A 363 22.53 -5.55 -5.26
N SER A 364 23.16 -4.37 -5.22
CA SER A 364 22.67 -3.12 -5.80
C SER A 364 22.87 -3.00 -7.32
N GLY A 365 23.75 -3.81 -7.92
CA GLY A 365 24.02 -3.81 -9.37
C GLY A 365 23.08 -4.72 -10.17
N THR A 366 22.85 -4.41 -11.46
CA THR A 366 22.05 -5.25 -12.36
C THR A 366 22.72 -6.62 -12.60
N LYS A 367 21.93 -7.65 -12.90
CA LYS A 367 22.47 -9.02 -13.14
C LYS A 367 23.58 -9.03 -14.20
N ASP A 368 23.40 -8.27 -15.27
CA ASP A 368 24.38 -8.24 -16.37
C ASP A 368 25.61 -7.40 -16.04
N ALA A 369 25.49 -6.33 -15.25
CA ALA A 369 26.66 -5.61 -14.72
C ALA A 369 27.52 -6.49 -13.81
N ARG A 370 26.88 -7.32 -12.95
CA ARG A 370 27.60 -8.25 -12.06
C ARG A 370 28.32 -9.36 -12.81
N ARG A 371 27.67 -9.93 -13.85
CA ARG A 371 28.29 -10.89 -14.78
C ARG A 371 29.49 -10.27 -15.49
N TRP A 372 29.34 -9.05 -15.96
CA TRP A 372 30.42 -8.34 -16.62
C TRP A 372 31.60 -8.08 -15.67
N CYS A 373 31.34 -7.65 -14.43
CA CYS A 373 32.36 -7.49 -13.41
C CYS A 373 33.06 -8.81 -13.05
N SER A 374 32.35 -9.94 -12.96
CA SER A 374 33.01 -11.23 -12.71
C SER A 374 33.92 -11.66 -13.87
N ARG A 375 33.54 -11.35 -15.12
CA ARG A 375 34.38 -11.56 -16.31
C ARG A 375 35.63 -10.66 -16.28
N LEU A 376 35.46 -9.38 -15.94
CA LEU A 376 36.57 -8.44 -15.78
C LEU A 376 37.56 -8.92 -14.71
N ALA A 377 37.06 -9.38 -13.55
CA ALA A 377 37.90 -9.93 -12.48
C ALA A 377 38.74 -11.12 -12.97
N GLY A 378 38.12 -12.15 -13.58
CA GLY A 378 38.85 -13.31 -14.09
C GLY A 378 39.88 -12.97 -15.18
N ARG A 379 39.56 -12.00 -16.05
CA ARG A 379 40.48 -11.54 -17.11
C ARG A 379 41.68 -10.76 -16.56
N LEU A 380 41.45 -9.88 -15.58
CA LEU A 380 42.53 -9.16 -14.89
C LEU A 380 43.41 -10.14 -14.09
N THR A 381 42.83 -11.14 -13.44
CA THR A 381 43.59 -12.22 -12.78
C THR A 381 44.48 -12.97 -13.76
N ARG A 382 43.97 -13.31 -14.95
CA ARG A 382 44.77 -13.94 -16.02
C ARG A 382 45.94 -13.05 -16.45
N LEU A 383 45.74 -11.74 -16.58
CA LEU A 383 46.81 -10.81 -16.93
C LEU A 383 47.88 -10.71 -15.85
N LEU A 384 47.48 -10.68 -14.57
CA LEU A 384 48.40 -10.60 -13.43
C LEU A 384 49.20 -11.89 -13.24
N LEU A 385 48.57 -13.05 -13.43
CA LEU A 385 49.22 -14.34 -13.30
C LEU A 385 49.93 -14.82 -14.57
N GLY A 386 49.76 -14.17 -15.72
CA GLY A 386 50.29 -14.62 -17.02
C GLY A 386 49.70 -15.96 -17.50
N PRO A 387 50.28 -16.63 -18.52
CA PRO A 387 49.76 -17.90 -19.02
C PRO A 387 49.86 -19.00 -17.95
N ILE A 388 48.73 -19.67 -17.68
CA ILE A 388 48.59 -20.82 -16.77
C ILE A 388 47.91 -21.94 -17.55
N ASP A 389 48.42 -23.17 -17.48
CA ASP A 389 47.79 -24.33 -18.14
C ASP A 389 46.45 -24.66 -17.46
N SER A 390 45.35 -24.59 -18.21
CA SER A 390 44.00 -24.86 -17.73
C SER A 390 43.69 -26.35 -17.51
N GLU A 391 44.58 -27.26 -17.94
CA GLU A 391 44.34 -28.72 -17.89
C GLU A 391 44.57 -29.36 -16.50
N ALA A 392 45.11 -28.62 -15.52
CA ALA A 392 45.57 -29.19 -14.24
C ALA A 392 44.75 -28.79 -12.99
N GLY A 393 43.67 -28.01 -13.12
CA GLY A 393 42.92 -27.47 -11.96
C GLY A 393 41.40 -27.63 -12.04
N GLU A 394 40.74 -27.71 -10.89
CA GLU A 394 39.28 -27.81 -10.77
C GLU A 394 38.57 -26.57 -11.37
N VAL A 395 37.63 -26.79 -12.29
CA VAL A 395 36.82 -25.77 -12.97
C VAL A 395 35.42 -25.73 -12.36
N MET A 396 34.96 -24.56 -11.94
CA MET A 396 33.59 -24.33 -11.45
C MET A 396 32.81 -23.42 -12.40
N LEU A 397 31.57 -23.79 -12.74
CA LEU A 397 30.64 -22.89 -13.41
C LEU A 397 30.14 -21.82 -12.42
N PHE A 398 30.34 -20.54 -12.73
CA PHE A 398 29.93 -19.43 -11.88
C PHE A 398 29.19 -18.33 -12.65
N ASP A 399 28.03 -17.91 -12.13
CA ASP A 399 27.24 -16.81 -12.68
C ASP A 399 26.94 -15.77 -11.59
N ALA A 400 27.71 -14.69 -11.54
CA ALA A 400 27.50 -13.57 -10.62
C ALA A 400 26.12 -12.88 -10.79
N GLY A 401 25.52 -12.94 -11.98
CA GLY A 401 24.18 -12.40 -12.23
C GLY A 401 23.06 -13.30 -11.72
N GLY A 402 23.33 -14.60 -11.60
CA GLY A 402 22.46 -15.60 -10.96
C GLY A 402 22.48 -15.53 -9.43
N VAL A 403 23.41 -14.77 -8.84
CA VAL A 403 23.51 -14.58 -7.39
C VAL A 403 22.48 -13.55 -6.91
N VAL A 404 21.23 -13.98 -6.79
CA VAL A 404 20.31 -13.48 -5.77
C VAL A 404 20.04 -14.66 -4.85
N GLU A 405 20.52 -14.53 -3.61
CA GLU A 405 20.18 -15.33 -2.42
C GLU A 405 20.74 -16.76 -2.20
N SER A 406 21.95 -17.15 -2.58
CA SER A 406 22.49 -18.48 -2.12
C SER A 406 22.90 -18.59 -0.63
N GLY A 407 22.52 -17.62 0.23
CA GLY A 407 22.65 -17.71 1.69
C GLY A 407 21.36 -17.73 2.47
N ARG A 408 20.31 -17.14 1.88
CA ARG A 408 18.95 -17.32 2.36
C ARG A 408 18.28 -18.46 1.61
N MET A 409 18.49 -18.67 0.32
CA MET A 409 17.99 -19.83 -0.43
C MET A 409 18.62 -21.17 -0.04
N ALA A 410 19.84 -21.31 0.45
CA ALA A 410 20.23 -22.64 0.99
C ALA A 410 19.41 -23.01 2.25
N ALA A 411 18.93 -22.02 3.00
CA ALA A 411 18.01 -22.20 4.11
C ALA A 411 16.53 -21.98 3.75
N GLN A 412 16.22 -21.47 2.54
CA GLN A 412 14.87 -21.04 2.08
C GLN A 412 14.38 -21.82 0.85
N GLN A 413 15.26 -22.38 0.01
CA GLN A 413 15.02 -23.60 -0.80
C GLN A 413 14.88 -24.83 0.10
N ALA A 414 15.55 -24.85 1.26
CA ALA A 414 15.26 -25.85 2.29
C ALA A 414 13.97 -25.56 3.09
N ARG A 415 13.33 -24.38 2.90
CA ARG A 415 12.10 -23.98 3.62
C ARG A 415 10.90 -23.61 2.74
N SER A 416 10.97 -23.80 1.43
CA SER A 416 9.78 -23.81 0.57
C SER A 416 9.99 -24.82 -0.55
N GLY A 417 9.60 -26.07 -0.28
CA GLY A 417 9.53 -27.09 -1.32
C GLY A 417 8.43 -26.71 -2.32
N SER A 418 8.80 -26.17 -3.47
CA SER A 418 7.99 -26.29 -4.67
C SER A 418 8.89 -26.43 -5.89
N ASP A 419 8.87 -27.62 -6.47
CA ASP A 419 9.42 -27.98 -7.77
C ASP A 419 8.65 -27.26 -8.91
N PHE A 420 8.73 -25.93 -8.97
CA PHE A 420 7.94 -25.16 -9.94
C PHE A 420 8.46 -25.38 -11.37
N VAL A 421 7.61 -25.96 -12.23
CA VAL A 421 7.86 -26.06 -13.68
C VAL A 421 7.40 -24.77 -14.34
N ASP A 422 8.34 -24.05 -14.97
CA ASP A 422 8.09 -22.69 -15.48
C ASP A 422 7.27 -22.67 -16.77
N ARG A 423 6.31 -21.74 -16.84
CA ARG A 423 5.52 -21.44 -18.03
C ARG A 423 5.98 -20.09 -18.56
N ILE A 424 7.11 -20.10 -19.28
CA ILE A 424 7.90 -18.90 -19.60
C ILE A 424 7.07 -17.75 -20.19
N ASP A 425 6.11 -18.05 -21.07
CA ASP A 425 5.22 -17.04 -21.68
C ASP A 425 4.31 -16.35 -20.64
N LEU A 426 3.64 -17.14 -19.79
CA LEU A 426 2.74 -16.62 -18.75
C LEU A 426 3.50 -15.85 -17.67
N SER A 427 4.68 -16.35 -17.25
CA SER A 427 5.58 -15.67 -16.30
C SER A 427 6.03 -14.30 -16.85
N SER A 428 6.30 -14.22 -18.15
CA SER A 428 6.70 -12.97 -18.81
C SER A 428 5.55 -11.97 -18.90
N ARG A 429 4.34 -12.43 -19.25
CA ARG A 429 3.13 -11.58 -19.30
C ARG A 429 2.78 -11.00 -17.93
N LEU A 430 2.84 -11.81 -16.87
CA LEU A 430 2.59 -11.34 -15.51
C LEU A 430 3.63 -10.30 -15.08
N ARG A 431 4.91 -10.52 -15.42
CA ARG A 431 5.99 -9.57 -15.14
C ARG A 431 5.73 -8.20 -15.77
N VAL A 432 5.42 -8.18 -17.07
CA VAL A 432 5.12 -6.93 -17.80
C VAL A 432 3.94 -6.19 -17.16
N ALA A 433 2.86 -6.91 -16.84
CA ALA A 433 1.68 -6.32 -16.22
C ALA A 433 1.98 -5.72 -14.83
N LEU A 434 2.89 -6.32 -14.05
CA LEU A 434 3.29 -5.81 -12.74
C LEU A 434 4.21 -4.58 -12.84
N GLU A 435 5.01 -4.45 -13.89
CA GLU A 435 5.98 -3.35 -14.06
C GLU A 435 5.41 -2.14 -14.83
N ASP A 436 4.39 -2.32 -15.68
CA ASP A 436 3.86 -1.24 -16.51
C ASP A 436 3.21 -0.09 -15.71
N GLN A 437 2.89 1.03 -16.39
CA GLN A 437 2.19 2.17 -15.78
C GLN A 437 0.69 2.25 -16.07
N VAL A 438 0.11 1.26 -16.75
CA VAL A 438 -1.26 1.34 -17.27
C VAL A 438 -2.18 0.32 -16.59
N THR A 439 -1.68 -0.88 -16.36
CA THR A 439 -2.43 -1.96 -15.71
C THR A 439 -2.43 -1.74 -14.22
N SER A 440 -3.59 -1.65 -13.56
CA SER A 440 -3.63 -1.70 -12.08
C SER A 440 -4.19 -3.03 -11.60
N VAL A 441 -5.17 -3.61 -12.30
CA VAL A 441 -5.79 -4.89 -11.93
C VAL A 441 -5.35 -6.01 -12.88
N ILE A 442 -4.90 -7.12 -12.30
CA ILE A 442 -4.41 -8.31 -12.99
C ILE A 442 -5.20 -9.52 -12.50
N VAL A 443 -5.83 -10.29 -13.38
CA VAL A 443 -6.60 -11.49 -13.03
C VAL A 443 -5.85 -12.73 -13.47
N VAL A 444 -5.43 -13.55 -12.51
CA VAL A 444 -4.80 -14.85 -12.72
C VAL A 444 -5.83 -15.95 -12.44
N SER A 445 -6.28 -16.64 -13.48
CA SER A 445 -7.38 -17.61 -13.43
C SER A 445 -6.96 -19.02 -13.86
N GLY A 446 -7.71 -20.04 -13.45
CA GLY A 446 -7.48 -21.44 -13.83
C GLY A 446 -7.92 -22.44 -12.75
N PRO A 447 -7.94 -23.76 -13.03
CA PRO A 447 -8.47 -24.77 -12.11
C PRO A 447 -7.81 -24.80 -10.71
N PRO A 448 -8.47 -25.38 -9.69
CA PRO A 448 -7.87 -25.61 -8.37
C PRO A 448 -6.55 -26.39 -8.46
N GLY A 449 -5.51 -25.94 -7.77
CA GLY A 449 -4.22 -26.68 -7.72
C GLY A 449 -3.32 -26.55 -8.96
N ILE A 450 -3.74 -25.81 -10.01
CA ILE A 450 -3.01 -25.70 -11.28
C ILE A 450 -1.67 -24.93 -11.20
N GLY A 451 -1.38 -24.26 -10.07
CA GLY A 451 -0.15 -23.51 -9.84
C GLY A 451 -0.25 -21.99 -9.92
N LYS A 452 -1.46 -21.40 -9.84
CA LYS A 452 -1.67 -19.94 -9.90
C LYS A 452 -0.89 -19.18 -8.83
N THR A 453 -1.09 -19.54 -7.56
CA THR A 453 -0.37 -18.97 -6.40
C THR A 453 1.15 -19.09 -6.57
N ALA A 454 1.62 -20.25 -7.06
CA ALA A 454 3.04 -20.50 -7.27
C ALA A 454 3.63 -19.60 -8.38
N LEU A 455 2.90 -19.40 -9.48
CA LEU A 455 3.29 -18.47 -10.55
C LEU A 455 3.44 -17.03 -10.02
N VAL A 456 2.44 -16.54 -9.29
CA VAL A 456 2.45 -15.17 -8.75
C VAL A 456 3.60 -14.99 -7.75
N ARG A 457 3.78 -15.93 -6.81
CA ARG A 457 4.90 -15.89 -5.86
C ARG A 457 6.24 -15.90 -6.57
N LYS A 458 6.43 -16.75 -7.57
CA LYS A 458 7.68 -16.82 -8.33
C LYS A 458 7.97 -15.51 -9.05
N VAL A 459 7.00 -14.94 -9.77
CA VAL A 459 7.22 -13.68 -10.51
C VAL A 459 7.52 -12.53 -9.55
N LEU A 460 6.81 -12.43 -8.42
CA LEU A 460 7.10 -11.42 -7.41
C LEU A 460 8.50 -11.61 -6.78
N ALA A 461 8.90 -12.85 -6.49
CA ALA A 461 10.25 -13.16 -6.03
C ALA A 461 11.32 -12.79 -7.08
N ASP A 462 11.09 -13.11 -8.36
CA ASP A 462 12.00 -12.76 -9.45
C ASP A 462 12.14 -11.24 -9.66
N LEU A 463 11.11 -10.48 -9.28
CA LEU A 463 11.10 -9.01 -9.26
C LEU A 463 11.76 -8.42 -7.99
N GLY A 464 12.30 -9.24 -7.11
CA GLY A 464 12.87 -8.82 -5.83
C GLY A 464 11.83 -8.35 -4.82
N ARG A 465 10.56 -8.74 -4.99
CA ARG A 465 9.42 -8.39 -4.15
C ARG A 465 8.93 -9.59 -3.32
N GLY A 466 9.87 -10.43 -2.90
CA GLY A 466 9.66 -11.88 -2.80
C GLY A 466 9.13 -12.48 -1.49
N ASP A 467 8.93 -11.73 -0.42
CA ASP A 467 8.38 -12.32 0.80
C ASP A 467 7.14 -11.55 1.31
N PRO A 468 5.93 -12.11 1.20
CA PRO A 468 4.72 -11.51 1.78
C PRO A 468 4.74 -11.46 3.31
N ASP A 469 5.69 -12.16 3.96
CA ASP A 469 5.94 -12.10 5.41
C ASP A 469 7.03 -11.10 5.80
N ASP A 470 7.72 -10.50 4.82
CA ASP A 470 8.60 -9.36 5.07
C ASP A 470 7.74 -8.10 5.12
N GLU A 471 7.50 -7.63 6.33
CA GLU A 471 6.82 -6.37 6.61
C GLU A 471 7.42 -5.16 5.85
N SER A 472 8.68 -5.22 5.43
CA SER A 472 9.29 -4.15 4.62
C SER A 472 9.00 -4.24 3.11
N SER A 473 8.28 -5.27 2.66
CA SER A 473 7.94 -5.48 1.25
C SER A 473 6.75 -4.61 0.80
N ALA A 474 6.80 -4.15 -0.45
CA ALA A 474 5.67 -3.49 -1.12
C ALA A 474 4.61 -4.48 -1.63
N VAL A 475 4.58 -5.70 -1.08
CA VAL A 475 3.65 -6.76 -1.48
C VAL A 475 2.81 -7.17 -0.29
N HIS A 476 1.50 -7.04 -0.43
CA HIS A 476 0.53 -7.42 0.59
C HIS A 476 -0.23 -8.64 0.08
N TRP A 477 -0.21 -9.74 0.84
CA TRP A 477 -0.85 -10.98 0.43
C TRP A 477 -2.02 -11.31 1.34
N HIS A 478 -3.22 -11.39 0.76
CA HIS A 478 -4.45 -11.76 1.45
C HIS A 478 -5.03 -13.02 0.87
N ASP A 479 -5.54 -13.89 1.73
CA ASP A 479 -6.12 -15.18 1.33
C ASP A 479 -7.62 -15.18 1.66
N ALA A 480 -8.49 -15.03 0.65
CA ALA A 480 -9.93 -14.91 0.81
C ALA A 480 -10.54 -16.20 1.38
N ALA A 481 -10.95 -16.19 2.64
CA ALA A 481 -11.56 -17.34 3.30
C ALA A 481 -13.00 -17.55 2.84
N HIS A 482 -13.55 -18.76 3.02
CA HIS A 482 -14.89 -19.10 2.54
C HIS A 482 -15.97 -18.22 3.20
N TYR A 483 -15.77 -17.91 4.48
CA TYR A 483 -16.58 -16.95 5.24
C TYR A 483 -15.81 -15.69 5.63
N GLY A 484 -14.63 -15.43 5.05
CA GLY A 484 -13.86 -14.22 5.35
C GLY A 484 -13.94 -13.26 4.18
N GLU A 485 -14.46 -12.06 4.42
CA GLU A 485 -14.51 -11.04 3.38
C GLU A 485 -13.22 -10.24 3.30
N ILE A 486 -12.83 -9.97 2.06
CA ILE A 486 -11.84 -8.95 1.74
C ILE A 486 -12.62 -7.76 1.19
N GLY A 487 -12.83 -6.76 2.03
CA GLY A 487 -13.53 -5.53 1.66
C GLY A 487 -12.58 -4.39 1.27
N VAL A 488 -13.17 -3.23 1.01
CA VAL A 488 -12.43 -1.98 0.74
C VAL A 488 -11.43 -1.60 1.85
N PRO A 489 -11.72 -1.80 3.16
CA PRO A 489 -10.76 -1.53 4.22
C PRO A 489 -9.46 -2.34 4.12
N THR A 490 -9.50 -3.54 3.54
CA THR A 490 -8.29 -4.35 3.33
C THR A 490 -7.38 -3.69 2.29
N LEU A 491 -7.95 -3.19 1.18
CA LEU A 491 -7.18 -2.45 0.18
C LEU A 491 -6.62 -1.14 0.76
N LEU A 492 -7.42 -0.45 1.57
CA LEU A 492 -7.01 0.78 2.27
C LEU A 492 -5.79 0.56 3.16
N LYS A 493 -5.82 -0.48 3.99
CA LYS A 493 -4.72 -0.84 4.90
C LYS A 493 -3.38 -0.96 4.16
N ASP A 494 -3.40 -1.54 2.97
CA ASP A 494 -2.20 -1.83 2.18
C ASP A 494 -1.72 -0.63 1.35
N ILE A 495 -2.63 0.28 1.00
CA ILE A 495 -2.31 1.49 0.21
C ILE A 495 -1.85 2.62 1.12
N GLU A 496 -2.44 2.75 2.31
CA GLU A 496 -2.13 3.83 3.22
C GLU A 496 -0.81 3.59 3.98
N PRO A 497 -0.05 4.65 4.31
CA PRO A 497 1.18 4.52 5.10
C PRO A 497 0.96 3.80 6.45
N ARG A 498 1.96 3.04 6.90
CA ARG A 498 1.90 2.32 8.20
C ARG A 498 1.51 3.26 9.36
N GLY A 499 0.63 2.76 10.23
CA GLY A 499 0.11 3.49 11.40
C GLY A 499 -1.08 4.41 11.09
N SER A 500 -1.46 4.56 9.83
CA SER A 500 -2.56 5.44 9.44
C SER A 500 -3.94 4.75 9.32
N SER A 501 -3.96 3.42 9.48
CA SER A 501 -5.17 2.62 9.66
C SER A 501 -5.97 2.98 10.92
N GLN A 502 -5.41 3.76 11.85
CA GLN A 502 -6.07 4.21 13.07
C GLN A 502 -7.13 5.30 12.84
N VAL A 503 -7.10 5.95 11.68
CA VAL A 503 -8.02 7.04 11.36
C VAL A 503 -9.36 6.45 10.92
N ALA A 504 -10.43 6.70 11.67
CA ALA A 504 -11.79 6.24 11.37
C ALA A 504 -12.46 7.14 10.32
N GLY A 505 -13.37 6.60 9.51
CA GLY A 505 -14.11 7.41 8.54
C GLY A 505 -15.31 6.68 7.92
N PRO A 506 -16.42 7.39 7.66
CA PRO A 506 -17.72 6.78 7.32
C PRO A 506 -17.83 6.17 5.91
N SER A 507 -16.82 6.33 5.04
CA SER A 507 -16.84 5.76 3.69
C SER A 507 -15.47 5.22 3.30
N ALA A 508 -15.31 3.89 3.39
CA ALA A 508 -14.09 3.19 2.98
C ALA A 508 -13.77 3.45 1.50
N SER A 509 -14.77 3.43 0.61
CA SER A 509 -14.59 3.68 -0.82
C SER A 509 -14.08 5.09 -1.11
N ALA A 510 -14.64 6.12 -0.47
CA ALA A 510 -14.19 7.48 -0.69
C ALA A 510 -12.82 7.76 -0.02
N ARG A 511 -12.53 7.11 1.11
CA ARG A 511 -11.20 7.13 1.72
C ARG A 511 -10.17 6.45 0.83
N LEU A 512 -10.51 5.38 0.12
CA LEU A 512 -9.62 4.71 -0.82
C LEU A 512 -9.20 5.68 -1.93
N VAL A 513 -10.15 6.45 -2.46
CA VAL A 513 -9.87 7.50 -3.45
C VAL A 513 -8.89 8.55 -2.88
N MET A 514 -9.09 8.99 -1.63
CA MET A 514 -8.16 9.91 -0.95
C MET A 514 -6.75 9.28 -0.77
N ALA A 515 -6.69 8.02 -0.36
CA ALA A 515 -5.44 7.30 -0.13
C ALA A 515 -4.65 7.16 -1.43
N LEU A 516 -5.31 6.78 -2.52
CA LEU A 516 -4.72 6.73 -3.86
C LEU A 516 -4.19 8.11 -4.29
N ASP A 517 -4.95 9.18 -4.07
CA ASP A 517 -4.51 10.55 -4.41
C ASP A 517 -3.31 11.04 -3.58
N SER A 518 -3.12 10.49 -2.38
CA SER A 518 -1.97 10.80 -1.54
C SER A 518 -0.67 10.11 -1.98
N LEU A 519 -0.76 9.05 -2.80
CA LEU A 519 0.41 8.36 -3.33
C LEU A 519 1.15 9.28 -4.32
N LYS A 520 2.44 9.51 -4.06
CA LYS A 520 3.28 10.34 -4.94
C LYS A 520 3.41 9.68 -6.31
N ARG A 521 3.24 10.49 -7.37
CA ARG A 521 3.41 10.05 -8.77
C ARG A 521 4.88 9.82 -9.16
N ASP A 522 5.81 10.21 -8.29
CA ASP A 522 7.24 10.21 -8.55
C ASP A 522 7.88 8.87 -8.14
N GLY A 523 7.75 7.84 -9.00
CA GLY A 523 8.68 6.70 -9.10
C GLY A 523 8.88 5.76 -7.90
N GLY A 524 8.14 5.92 -6.79
CA GLY A 524 8.21 5.04 -5.62
C GLY A 524 7.74 3.60 -5.91
N VAL A 525 8.10 2.66 -5.03
CA VAL A 525 7.65 1.26 -5.16
C VAL A 525 6.15 1.20 -4.95
N ARG A 526 5.41 0.87 -6.01
CA ARG A 526 3.95 0.76 -5.96
C ARG A 526 3.54 -0.46 -5.14
N PRO A 527 2.56 -0.33 -4.23
CA PRO A 527 2.04 -1.47 -3.48
C PRO A 527 1.41 -2.47 -4.46
N VAL A 528 1.68 -3.75 -4.22
CA VAL A 528 1.10 -4.88 -4.94
C VAL A 528 0.28 -5.69 -3.96
N ILE A 529 -1.03 -5.69 -4.14
CA ILE A 529 -1.97 -6.41 -3.29
C ILE A 529 -2.37 -7.68 -4.02
N VAL A 530 -2.10 -8.84 -3.42
CA VAL A 530 -2.47 -10.14 -3.97
C VAL A 530 -3.68 -10.65 -3.20
N LEU A 531 -4.79 -10.88 -3.90
CA LEU A 531 -5.99 -11.52 -3.37
C LEU A 531 -6.01 -12.97 -3.86
N ASP A 532 -5.63 -13.90 -2.99
CA ASP A 532 -5.61 -15.34 -3.29
C ASP A 532 -6.91 -16.02 -2.87
N ALA A 533 -7.22 -17.16 -3.49
CA ALA A 533 -8.49 -17.87 -3.36
C ALA A 533 -9.73 -16.98 -3.59
N ALA A 534 -9.61 -16.00 -4.49
CA ALA A 534 -10.57 -14.93 -4.66
C ALA A 534 -11.91 -15.39 -5.28
N GLU A 535 -12.03 -16.65 -5.69
CA GLU A 535 -13.31 -17.30 -5.97
C GLU A 535 -14.31 -17.23 -4.79
N ASN A 536 -13.81 -17.15 -3.56
CA ASN A 536 -14.66 -17.01 -2.37
C ASN A 536 -15.29 -15.62 -2.25
N LEU A 537 -14.78 -14.63 -2.98
CA LEU A 537 -15.36 -13.29 -3.08
C LEU A 537 -16.46 -13.23 -4.15
N LEU A 538 -16.68 -14.32 -4.91
CA LEU A 538 -17.64 -14.39 -6.00
C LEU A 538 -18.95 -15.09 -5.57
N LYS A 539 -20.05 -14.65 -6.17
CA LYS A 539 -21.38 -15.29 -6.16
C LYS A 539 -21.93 -15.23 -7.58
N GLU A 540 -22.19 -16.40 -8.16
CA GLU A 540 -22.63 -16.53 -9.56
C GLU A 540 -21.71 -15.81 -10.57
N GLY A 541 -20.41 -15.73 -10.26
CA GLY A 541 -19.39 -15.08 -11.10
C GLY A 541 -19.23 -13.57 -10.88
N HIS A 542 -20.11 -12.93 -10.10
CA HIS A 542 -20.00 -11.51 -9.72
C HIS A 542 -19.35 -11.37 -8.35
N LEU A 543 -18.69 -10.23 -8.08
CA LEU A 543 -18.25 -9.93 -6.71
C LEU A 543 -19.47 -9.81 -5.80
N ARG A 544 -19.40 -10.42 -4.61
CA ARG A 544 -20.48 -10.36 -3.61
C ARG A 544 -20.68 -8.96 -3.05
N ASP A 545 -19.58 -8.20 -2.93
CA ASP A 545 -19.58 -6.83 -2.45
C ASP A 545 -19.45 -5.85 -3.64
N PRO A 546 -20.52 -5.12 -4.00
CA PRO A 546 -20.47 -4.09 -5.02
C PRO A 546 -19.49 -2.95 -4.71
N GLN A 547 -19.17 -2.69 -3.43
CA GLN A 547 -18.21 -1.65 -3.05
C GLN A 547 -16.78 -2.04 -3.44
N LEU A 548 -16.44 -3.33 -3.36
CA LEU A 548 -15.16 -3.83 -3.88
C LEU A 548 -15.05 -3.66 -5.39
N ASP A 549 -16.15 -3.86 -6.13
CA ASP A 549 -16.23 -3.60 -7.58
C ASP A 549 -15.88 -2.14 -7.91
N LEU A 550 -16.50 -1.19 -7.20
CA LEU A 550 -16.23 0.24 -7.34
C LEU A 550 -14.79 0.59 -6.94
N ALA A 551 -14.26 -0.05 -5.90
CA ALA A 551 -12.88 0.15 -5.45
C ALA A 551 -11.85 -0.31 -6.49
N LEU A 552 -12.07 -1.48 -7.12
CA LEU A 552 -11.21 -1.97 -8.20
C LEU A 552 -11.30 -1.09 -9.44
N ASP A 553 -12.48 -0.55 -9.76
CA ASP A 553 -12.65 0.45 -10.83
C ASP A 553 -11.90 1.75 -10.53
N ALA A 554 -11.97 2.24 -9.30
CA ALA A 554 -11.20 3.40 -8.88
C ALA A 554 -9.68 3.18 -8.99
N VAL A 555 -9.18 2.00 -8.61
CA VAL A 555 -7.76 1.63 -8.73
C VAL A 555 -7.33 1.53 -10.21
N GLN A 556 -8.16 0.94 -11.06
CA GLN A 556 -7.92 0.78 -12.49
C GLN A 556 -8.01 2.10 -13.28
N GLY A 557 -8.89 3.01 -12.87
CA GLY A 557 -9.10 4.30 -13.52
C GLY A 557 -7.96 5.31 -13.36
N ARG A 558 -7.02 5.10 -12.44
CA ARG A 558 -5.91 6.05 -12.17
C ARG A 558 -4.73 5.83 -13.11
N ARG A 559 -4.35 6.89 -13.83
CA ARG A 559 -3.18 6.92 -14.72
C ARG A 559 -2.20 8.03 -14.32
N PRO A 560 -0.90 7.73 -14.12
CA PRO A 560 -0.29 6.39 -14.14
C PRO A 560 -0.82 5.50 -12.99
N SER A 561 -0.72 4.18 -13.13
CA SER A 561 -1.10 3.20 -12.10
C SER A 561 -0.38 3.52 -10.78
N LEU A 562 -1.15 3.62 -9.69
CA LEU A 562 -0.66 4.00 -8.36
C LEU A 562 -0.50 2.79 -7.42
N ALA A 563 -1.29 1.74 -7.64
CA ALA A 563 -1.25 0.47 -6.93
C ALA A 563 -1.54 -0.68 -7.92
N LYS A 564 -1.05 -1.89 -7.62
CA LYS A 564 -1.34 -3.10 -8.39
C LYS A 564 -2.19 -4.05 -7.54
N VAL A 565 -3.25 -4.61 -8.10
CA VAL A 565 -4.07 -5.65 -7.47
C VAL A 565 -4.02 -6.90 -8.34
N VAL A 566 -3.56 -8.02 -7.77
CA VAL A 566 -3.47 -9.32 -8.42
C VAL A 566 -4.58 -10.22 -7.85
N PHE A 567 -5.57 -10.52 -8.68
CA PHE A 567 -6.73 -11.34 -8.34
C PHE A 567 -6.48 -12.78 -8.77
N VAL A 568 -6.23 -13.68 -7.82
CA VAL A 568 -5.98 -15.11 -8.09
C VAL A 568 -7.27 -15.90 -7.80
N THR A 569 -7.87 -16.47 -8.85
CA THR A 569 -9.20 -17.06 -8.80
C THR A 569 -9.32 -18.33 -9.65
N GLN A 570 -10.37 -19.12 -9.46
CA GLN A 570 -10.71 -20.22 -10.37
C GLN A 570 -11.27 -19.72 -11.71
N HIS A 571 -12.21 -18.78 -11.64
CA HIS A 571 -12.89 -18.21 -12.80
C HIS A 571 -12.78 -16.69 -12.79
N PRO A 572 -12.56 -16.05 -13.96
CA PRO A 572 -12.49 -14.60 -14.05
C PRO A 572 -13.83 -13.97 -13.62
N PRO A 573 -13.81 -12.87 -12.84
CA PRO A 573 -15.04 -12.17 -12.45
C PRO A 573 -15.80 -11.61 -13.66
N VAL A 574 -17.13 -11.64 -13.58
CA VAL A 574 -18.02 -11.05 -14.59
C VAL A 574 -18.29 -9.58 -14.23
N ALA A 575 -18.39 -8.72 -15.23
CA ALA A 575 -18.69 -7.30 -15.03
C ALA A 575 -20.04 -7.11 -14.34
N THR A 576 -20.05 -6.36 -13.25
CA THR A 576 -21.27 -5.82 -12.64
C THR A 576 -21.67 -4.55 -13.39
N THR A 577 -22.97 -4.22 -13.41
CA THR A 577 -23.47 -3.03 -14.11
C THR A 577 -22.83 -1.75 -13.54
N GLY A 578 -22.21 -0.94 -14.40
CA GLY A 578 -21.65 0.36 -14.02
C GLY A 578 -20.16 0.37 -13.66
N VAL A 579 -19.46 -0.77 -13.73
CA VAL A 579 -17.99 -0.84 -13.60
C VAL A 579 -17.33 -1.30 -14.91
N THR A 580 -16.06 -0.91 -15.11
CA THR A 580 -15.30 -1.14 -16.35
C THR A 580 -13.97 -1.86 -16.11
N TRP A 581 -13.59 -2.08 -14.86
CA TRP A 581 -12.31 -2.69 -14.52
C TRP A 581 -12.17 -4.12 -15.03
N THR A 582 -13.25 -4.91 -15.05
CA THR A 582 -13.24 -6.31 -15.53
C THR A 582 -12.87 -6.41 -17.01
N ASP A 583 -13.27 -5.44 -17.83
CA ASP A 583 -12.97 -5.37 -19.27
C ASP A 583 -11.56 -4.85 -19.54
N SER A 584 -11.02 -4.00 -18.66
CA SER A 584 -9.70 -3.38 -18.82
C SER A 584 -8.58 -4.09 -18.04
N ALA A 585 -8.89 -5.06 -17.18
CA ALA A 585 -7.93 -5.83 -16.41
C ALA A 585 -7.07 -6.76 -17.29
N CYS A 586 -5.81 -6.93 -16.93
CA CYS A 586 -4.93 -7.88 -17.60
C CYS A 586 -5.29 -9.31 -17.18
N ARG A 587 -5.71 -10.16 -18.13
CA ARG A 587 -6.13 -11.54 -17.87
C ARG A 587 -5.04 -12.55 -18.22
N ILE A 588 -4.71 -13.42 -17.27
CA ILE A 588 -3.74 -14.50 -17.39
C ILE A 588 -4.46 -15.79 -16.99
N SER A 589 -4.61 -16.72 -17.93
CA SER A 589 -5.29 -17.99 -17.70
C SER A 589 -4.27 -19.14 -17.71
N LEU A 590 -4.35 -20.01 -16.72
CA LEU A 590 -3.47 -21.16 -16.54
C LEU A 590 -4.22 -22.45 -16.89
N GLU A 591 -3.63 -23.22 -17.81
CA GLU A 591 -4.08 -24.56 -18.18
C GLU A 591 -3.22 -25.66 -17.53
N GLY A 592 -3.43 -26.93 -17.85
CA GLY A 592 -2.58 -28.05 -17.41
C GLY A 592 -1.11 -27.91 -17.80
N LEU A 593 -0.21 -28.62 -17.10
CA LEU A 593 1.12 -28.87 -17.64
C LEU A 593 1.01 -29.85 -18.81
N GLU A 594 1.60 -29.48 -19.94
CA GLU A 594 1.74 -30.37 -21.10
C GLU A 594 2.42 -31.70 -20.71
N PRO A 595 2.14 -32.82 -21.40
CA PRO A 595 2.65 -34.13 -21.03
C PRO A 595 4.18 -34.19 -20.75
N PRO A 596 5.06 -33.53 -21.53
CA PRO A 596 6.49 -33.49 -21.23
C PRO A 596 6.83 -32.78 -19.91
N SER A 597 6.15 -31.66 -19.63
CA SER A 597 6.30 -30.90 -18.39
C SER A 597 5.74 -31.65 -17.18
N LEU A 598 4.65 -32.41 -17.37
CA LEU A 598 4.11 -33.29 -16.34
C LEU A 598 5.06 -34.46 -16.03
N ALA A 599 5.69 -35.05 -17.04
CA ALA A 599 6.70 -36.08 -16.85
C ALA A 599 7.92 -35.55 -16.08
N GLU A 600 8.40 -34.35 -16.42
CA GLU A 600 9.47 -33.67 -15.67
C GLU A 600 9.06 -33.45 -14.21
N TYR A 601 7.80 -33.08 -13.97
CA TYR A 601 7.28 -32.88 -12.62
C TYR A 601 7.19 -34.20 -11.84
N PHE A 602 6.70 -35.29 -12.45
CA PHE A 602 6.72 -36.63 -11.85
C PHE A 602 8.13 -37.10 -11.53
N ALA A 603 9.11 -36.77 -12.37
CA ALA A 603 10.50 -37.10 -12.12
C ALA A 603 11.09 -36.37 -10.90
N LYS A 604 10.57 -35.19 -10.56
CA LYS A 604 10.94 -34.48 -9.33
C LYS A 604 10.23 -35.06 -8.10
N LEU A 605 9.00 -35.55 -8.25
CA LEU A 605 8.24 -36.18 -7.16
C LEU A 605 8.76 -37.58 -6.80
N ASP A 606 9.24 -38.35 -7.77
CA ASP A 606 9.80 -39.70 -7.57
C ASP A 606 11.20 -39.83 -8.19
N PRO A 607 12.23 -39.14 -7.67
CA PRO A 607 13.56 -39.09 -8.30
C PRO A 607 14.20 -40.47 -8.48
N ASP A 608 13.96 -41.36 -7.54
CA ASP A 608 14.50 -42.73 -7.53
C ASP A 608 13.62 -43.71 -8.32
N GLY A 609 12.48 -43.27 -8.85
CA GLY A 609 11.54 -44.09 -9.62
C GLY A 609 10.93 -45.24 -8.83
N ARG A 610 10.89 -45.14 -7.50
CA ARG A 610 10.44 -46.21 -6.59
C ARG A 610 8.98 -46.57 -6.79
N TYR A 611 8.18 -45.61 -7.26
CA TYR A 611 6.73 -45.73 -7.43
C TYR A 611 6.33 -45.81 -8.92
N GLY A 612 7.31 -45.86 -9.83
CA GLY A 612 7.09 -46.05 -11.27
C GLY A 612 6.64 -44.80 -12.03
N LEU A 613 6.74 -43.61 -11.43
CA LEU A 613 6.26 -42.35 -12.03
C LEU A 613 7.26 -41.73 -13.03
N THR A 614 8.56 -41.97 -12.87
CA THR A 614 9.64 -41.48 -13.76
C THR A 614 9.75 -42.21 -15.10
N GLY A 615 9.18 -43.42 -15.20
CA GLY A 615 9.34 -44.32 -16.34
C GLY A 615 8.04 -44.71 -17.04
N LEU A 616 6.99 -43.90 -16.91
CA LEU A 616 5.69 -44.16 -17.55
C LEU A 616 5.83 -44.19 -19.07
N GLU A 617 5.29 -45.24 -19.71
CA GLU A 617 5.18 -45.28 -21.18
C GLU A 617 4.32 -44.12 -21.70
N GLU A 618 4.62 -43.63 -22.89
CA GLU A 618 4.03 -42.41 -23.43
C GLU A 618 2.50 -42.47 -23.53
N ASP A 619 1.93 -43.64 -23.87
CA ASP A 619 0.48 -43.85 -23.93
C ASP A 619 -0.17 -43.81 -22.53
N VAL A 620 0.51 -44.35 -21.51
CA VAL A 620 0.06 -44.31 -20.11
C VAL A 620 0.17 -42.88 -19.57
N LEU A 621 1.27 -42.18 -19.87
CA LEU A 621 1.46 -40.78 -19.50
C LEU A 621 0.36 -39.89 -20.12
N ARG A 622 0.00 -40.10 -21.39
CA ARG A 622 -1.11 -39.36 -22.03
C ARG A 622 -2.47 -39.69 -21.38
N SER A 623 -2.70 -40.95 -21.00
CA SER A 623 -3.91 -41.34 -20.27
C SER A 623 -4.00 -40.71 -18.88
N VAL A 624 -2.90 -40.73 -18.11
CA VAL A 624 -2.80 -40.08 -16.79
C VAL A 624 -2.96 -38.57 -16.94
N HIS A 625 -2.28 -37.96 -17.92
CA HIS A 625 -2.45 -36.54 -18.25
C HIS A 625 -3.91 -36.20 -18.56
N GLY A 626 -4.61 -37.02 -19.36
CA GLY A 626 -6.03 -36.80 -19.69
C GLY A 626 -6.98 -36.92 -18.49
N ARG A 627 -6.58 -37.62 -17.42
CA ARG A 627 -7.38 -37.77 -16.18
C ARG A 627 -7.03 -36.75 -15.11
N LEU A 628 -5.77 -36.32 -15.05
CA LEU A 628 -5.32 -35.28 -14.12
C LEU A 628 -5.35 -33.87 -14.73
N GLU A 629 -5.66 -33.74 -16.03
CA GLU A 629 -5.64 -32.50 -16.81
C GLU A 629 -4.32 -31.73 -16.67
N GLY A 630 -3.20 -32.44 -16.54
CA GLY A 630 -1.88 -31.84 -16.32
C GLY A 630 -1.75 -31.06 -14.99
N ASN A 631 -2.65 -31.28 -14.02
CA ASN A 631 -2.71 -30.54 -12.78
C ASN A 631 -1.60 -30.97 -11.79
N PRO A 632 -0.65 -30.07 -11.43
CA PRO A 632 0.45 -30.41 -10.53
C PRO A 632 -0.02 -30.90 -9.16
N ARG A 633 -1.06 -30.30 -8.58
CA ARG A 633 -1.53 -30.72 -7.24
C ARG A 633 -2.16 -32.11 -7.26
N LEU A 634 -2.88 -32.47 -8.34
CA LEU A 634 -3.42 -33.83 -8.46
C LEU A 634 -2.29 -34.85 -8.63
N ALA A 635 -1.22 -34.50 -9.35
CA ALA A 635 -0.01 -35.32 -9.45
C ALA A 635 0.67 -35.51 -8.07
N GLU A 636 0.76 -34.46 -7.24
CA GLU A 636 1.28 -34.57 -5.86
C GLU A 636 0.40 -35.47 -4.98
N LEU A 637 -0.93 -35.32 -5.04
CA LEU A 637 -1.85 -36.14 -4.25
C LEU A 637 -1.83 -37.61 -4.70
N LEU A 638 -1.74 -37.86 -6.01
CA LEU A 638 -1.57 -39.21 -6.55
C LEU A 638 -0.26 -39.82 -6.06
N HIS A 639 0.85 -39.08 -6.11
CA HIS A 639 2.13 -39.52 -5.57
C HIS A 639 2.04 -39.82 -4.06
N ALA A 640 1.35 -38.98 -3.28
CA ALA A 640 1.15 -39.20 -1.85
C ALA A 640 0.33 -40.46 -1.54
N CYS A 641 -0.68 -40.77 -2.36
CA CYS A 641 -1.44 -42.03 -2.26
C CYS A 641 -0.59 -43.27 -2.59
N LEU A 642 0.38 -43.13 -3.51
CA LEU A 642 1.29 -44.21 -3.92
C LEU A 642 2.41 -44.44 -2.89
N SER A 643 2.87 -43.37 -2.24
CA SER A 643 4.01 -43.42 -1.32
C SER A 643 3.65 -43.63 0.16
N SER A 644 2.35 -43.69 0.51
CA SER A 644 1.91 -43.98 1.87
C SER A 644 2.26 -45.42 2.29
N GLU A 645 2.38 -45.67 3.60
CA GLU A 645 2.64 -46.99 4.17
C GLU A 645 1.50 -47.41 5.12
N PRO A 646 0.64 -48.40 4.73
CA PRO A 646 0.56 -49.05 3.42
C PRO A 646 0.07 -48.10 2.29
N PRO A 647 0.33 -48.41 1.00
CA PRO A 647 -0.07 -47.55 -0.11
C PRO A 647 -1.60 -47.50 -0.23
N ALA A 648 -2.16 -46.29 -0.23
CA ALA A 648 -3.58 -46.04 -0.39
C ALA A 648 -4.11 -46.49 -1.75
N LEU A 649 -3.25 -46.39 -2.77
CA LEU A 649 -3.53 -46.83 -4.14
C LEU A 649 -2.29 -47.55 -4.69
N PRO A 650 -2.33 -48.88 -4.90
CA PRO A 650 -1.22 -49.60 -5.51
C PRO A 650 -0.97 -49.14 -6.96
N ALA A 651 0.30 -49.07 -7.37
CA ALA A 651 0.68 -48.57 -8.70
C ALA A 651 -0.03 -49.28 -9.88
N HIS A 652 -0.33 -50.57 -9.76
CA HIS A 652 -1.01 -51.35 -10.80
C HIS A 652 -2.53 -51.05 -10.91
N GLU A 653 -3.14 -50.47 -9.88
CA GLU A 653 -4.58 -50.13 -9.86
C GLU A 653 -4.85 -48.70 -10.32
N VAL A 654 -3.82 -47.84 -10.39
CA VAL A 654 -3.94 -46.40 -10.71
C VAL A 654 -4.73 -46.15 -11.99
N ALA A 655 -4.40 -46.83 -13.09
CA ALA A 655 -5.06 -46.62 -14.37
C ALA A 655 -6.54 -47.03 -14.34
N SER A 656 -6.86 -48.14 -13.67
CA SER A 656 -8.24 -48.61 -13.50
C SER A 656 -9.02 -47.62 -12.64
N TRP A 657 -8.46 -47.18 -11.51
CA TRP A 657 -9.11 -46.25 -10.61
C TRP A 657 -9.37 -44.89 -11.26
N LEU A 658 -8.36 -44.29 -11.91
CA LEU A 658 -8.50 -43.01 -12.62
C LEU A 658 -9.59 -43.05 -13.72
N SER A 659 -9.87 -44.22 -14.28
CA SER A 659 -10.93 -44.37 -15.29
C SER A 659 -12.35 -44.29 -14.71
N THR A 660 -12.51 -44.61 -13.42
CA THR A 660 -13.81 -44.68 -12.72
C THR A 660 -14.24 -43.37 -12.08
N VAL A 661 -13.31 -42.42 -11.88
CA VAL A 661 -13.57 -41.15 -11.20
C VAL A 661 -13.87 -40.05 -12.23
N GLU A 662 -14.91 -39.27 -11.97
CA GLU A 662 -15.22 -38.08 -12.78
C GLU A 662 -14.18 -36.98 -12.58
N LEU A 663 -13.85 -36.23 -13.64
CA LEU A 663 -12.80 -35.20 -13.62
C LEU A 663 -13.01 -34.16 -12.51
N GLY A 664 -14.27 -33.75 -12.28
CA GLY A 664 -14.64 -32.80 -11.23
C GLY A 664 -14.48 -33.32 -9.80
N GLU A 665 -14.53 -34.64 -9.58
CA GLU A 665 -14.39 -35.25 -8.25
C GLU A 665 -12.94 -35.64 -7.92
N MET A 666 -12.04 -35.62 -8.90
CA MET A 666 -10.70 -36.19 -8.80
C MET A 666 -9.91 -35.68 -7.60
N HIS A 667 -9.95 -34.36 -7.36
CA HIS A 667 -9.26 -33.73 -6.23
C HIS A 667 -9.77 -34.26 -4.89
N GLN A 668 -11.09 -34.21 -4.68
CA GLN A 668 -11.70 -34.59 -3.40
C GLN A 668 -11.49 -36.09 -3.11
N ARG A 669 -11.56 -36.93 -4.14
CA ARG A 669 -11.34 -38.37 -4.03
C ARG A 669 -9.90 -38.71 -3.65
N LEU A 670 -8.91 -38.14 -4.34
CA LEU A 670 -7.49 -38.34 -4.02
C LEU A 670 -7.15 -37.80 -2.62
N ALA A 671 -7.62 -36.60 -2.28
CA ALA A 671 -7.38 -36.01 -0.96
C ALA A 671 -7.97 -36.86 0.16
N ARG A 672 -9.23 -37.31 0.02
CA ARG A 672 -9.88 -38.19 1.01
C ARG A 672 -9.16 -39.52 1.14
N MET A 673 -8.83 -40.19 0.03
CA MET A 673 -8.07 -41.45 0.07
C MET A 673 -6.74 -41.31 0.80
N PHE A 674 -6.01 -40.22 0.55
CA PHE A 674 -4.75 -39.97 1.22
C PHE A 674 -4.94 -39.73 2.73
N VAL A 675 -5.89 -38.88 3.12
CA VAL A 675 -6.20 -38.60 4.53
C VAL A 675 -6.63 -39.88 5.27
N ASP A 676 -7.45 -40.71 4.64
CA ASP A 676 -7.98 -41.95 5.23
C ASP A 676 -6.88 -42.99 5.52
N CYS A 677 -5.75 -42.92 4.80
CA CYS A 677 -4.62 -43.82 4.97
C CYS A 677 -3.54 -43.30 5.93
N LEU A 678 -3.69 -42.08 6.46
CA LEU A 678 -2.76 -41.53 7.45
C LEU A 678 -2.86 -42.31 8.78
N PRO A 679 -1.77 -42.47 9.55
CA PRO A 679 -1.84 -42.97 10.92
C PRO A 679 -2.71 -42.09 11.81
N ASP A 680 -3.37 -42.67 12.83
CA ASP A 680 -4.30 -41.95 13.74
C ASP A 680 -3.72 -40.64 14.31
N ASP A 681 -2.44 -40.64 14.72
CA ASP A 681 -1.79 -39.43 15.24
C ASP A 681 -1.67 -38.33 14.19
N GLN A 682 -1.36 -38.70 12.95
CA GLN A 682 -1.27 -37.76 11.83
C GLN A 682 -2.65 -37.26 11.40
N GLN A 683 -3.67 -38.12 11.44
CA GLN A 683 -5.06 -37.72 11.19
C GLN A 683 -5.52 -36.67 12.19
N ARG A 684 -5.37 -36.93 13.50
CA ARG A 684 -5.77 -35.99 14.56
C ARG A 684 -5.02 -34.66 14.50
N VAL A 685 -3.72 -34.68 14.16
CA VAL A 685 -2.95 -33.45 13.95
C VAL A 685 -3.45 -32.70 12.71
N ALA A 686 -3.73 -33.39 11.60
CA ALA A 686 -4.29 -32.76 10.41
C ALA A 686 -5.66 -32.13 10.68
N GLU A 687 -6.53 -32.82 11.42
CA GLU A 687 -7.84 -32.33 11.86
C GLU A 687 -7.72 -31.06 12.72
N ALA A 688 -6.78 -31.03 13.67
CA ALA A 688 -6.56 -29.83 14.49
C ALA A 688 -6.06 -28.63 13.67
N VAL A 689 -5.10 -28.85 12.76
CA VAL A 689 -4.60 -27.80 11.86
C VAL A 689 -5.72 -27.33 10.92
N ALA A 690 -6.56 -28.25 10.42
CA ALA A 690 -7.71 -27.94 9.60
C ALA A 690 -8.77 -27.13 10.36
N ALA A 691 -9.05 -27.49 11.62
CA ALA A 691 -10.00 -26.78 12.48
C ALA A 691 -9.56 -25.34 12.74
N LEU A 692 -8.27 -25.13 13.06
CA LEU A 692 -7.68 -23.80 13.28
C LEU A 692 -7.78 -22.92 12.01
N GLY A 693 -7.61 -23.50 10.82
CA GLY A 693 -7.88 -22.82 9.55
C GLY A 693 -6.97 -21.64 9.20
N VAL A 694 -6.03 -21.29 10.07
CA VAL A 694 -5.05 -20.22 9.90
C VAL A 694 -3.63 -20.75 10.15
N PRO A 695 -2.57 -20.06 9.67
CA PRO A 695 -1.20 -20.43 10.01
C PRO A 695 -0.93 -20.31 11.51
N VAL A 696 -0.55 -21.43 12.13
CA VAL A 696 -0.34 -21.56 13.59
C VAL A 696 1.01 -22.16 13.93
N ASP A 697 1.55 -21.85 15.11
CA ASP A 697 2.74 -22.56 15.61
C ASP A 697 2.41 -23.95 16.16
N THR A 698 3.46 -24.73 16.45
CA THR A 698 3.29 -26.09 16.98
C THR A 698 2.66 -26.09 18.38
N ASP A 699 2.92 -25.07 19.20
CA ASP A 699 2.41 -25.00 20.58
C ASP A 699 0.89 -24.77 20.59
N THR A 700 0.38 -23.99 19.64
CA THR A 700 -1.04 -23.79 19.39
C THR A 700 -1.72 -25.12 19.06
N VAL A 701 -1.13 -25.91 18.14
CA VAL A 701 -1.66 -27.25 17.81
C VAL A 701 -1.65 -28.18 19.03
N ILE A 702 -0.61 -28.12 19.86
CA ILE A 702 -0.53 -28.87 21.12
C ILE A 702 -1.68 -28.47 22.05
N SER A 703 -1.92 -27.18 22.26
CA SER A 703 -2.98 -26.69 23.15
C SER A 703 -4.40 -27.10 22.75
N VAL A 704 -4.63 -27.34 21.45
CA VAL A 704 -5.93 -27.82 20.94
C VAL A 704 -6.11 -29.32 21.21
N LEU A 705 -5.04 -30.10 21.09
CA LEU A 705 -5.09 -31.56 21.20
C LEU A 705 -4.82 -32.08 22.62
N GLU A 706 -4.33 -31.25 23.54
CA GLU A 706 -4.24 -31.60 24.96
C GLU A 706 -5.63 -31.54 25.64
N PRO A 707 -6.01 -32.54 26.46
CA PRO A 707 -5.21 -33.67 26.95
C PRO A 707 -5.27 -34.95 26.08
N ASP A 708 -6.04 -34.98 25.00
CA ASP A 708 -6.31 -36.19 24.20
C ASP A 708 -5.07 -36.80 23.53
N MET A 709 -4.01 -36.01 23.36
CA MET A 709 -2.73 -36.45 22.82
C MET A 709 -1.60 -35.62 23.43
N SER A 710 -0.50 -36.29 23.80
CA SER A 710 0.67 -35.61 24.37
C SER A 710 1.50 -34.87 23.32
N GLY A 711 2.06 -33.71 23.67
CA GLY A 711 2.94 -32.93 22.79
C GLY A 711 4.14 -33.72 22.20
N ALA A 712 4.60 -34.76 22.90
CA ALA A 712 5.65 -35.66 22.42
C ALA A 712 5.26 -36.46 21.15
N ARG A 713 3.96 -36.72 20.93
CA ARG A 713 3.43 -37.41 19.75
C ARG A 713 3.08 -36.44 18.61
N ILE A 714 2.69 -35.21 18.95
CA ILE A 714 2.26 -34.17 18.01
C ILE A 714 3.41 -33.70 17.12
N GLY A 715 4.58 -33.42 17.71
CA GLY A 715 5.73 -32.92 16.96
C GLY A 715 6.21 -33.86 15.83
N PRO A 716 6.40 -35.18 16.08
CA PRO A 716 6.69 -36.16 15.03
C PRO A 716 5.59 -36.26 13.96
N ALA A 717 4.32 -36.33 14.36
CA ALA A 717 3.20 -36.41 13.42
C ALA A 717 3.14 -35.18 12.49
N LEU A 718 3.34 -33.98 13.02
CA LEU A 718 3.38 -32.75 12.24
C LEU A 718 4.55 -32.72 11.23
N ARG A 719 5.72 -33.24 11.62
CA ARG A 719 6.87 -33.37 10.69
C ARG A 719 6.58 -34.35 9.56
N ALA A 720 5.92 -35.47 9.86
CA ALA A 720 5.52 -36.45 8.85
C ALA A 720 4.51 -35.85 7.85
N LEU A 721 3.51 -35.10 8.34
CA LEU A 721 2.54 -34.41 7.49
C LEU A 721 3.17 -33.33 6.58
N VAL A 722 4.20 -32.64 7.08
CA VAL A 722 4.98 -31.67 6.29
C VAL A 722 5.81 -32.38 5.22
N ALA A 723 6.46 -33.50 5.58
CA ALA A 723 7.21 -34.32 4.62
C ALA A 723 6.29 -34.87 3.52
N ALA A 724 5.06 -35.25 3.87
CA ALA A 724 4.04 -35.72 2.94
C ALA A 724 3.31 -34.60 2.17
N ARG A 725 3.72 -33.34 2.32
CA ARG A 725 3.17 -32.14 1.65
C ARG A 725 1.66 -31.92 1.86
N LEU A 726 1.06 -32.51 2.92
CA LEU A 726 -0.31 -32.21 3.33
C LEU A 726 -0.36 -30.90 4.10
N VAL A 727 0.53 -30.79 5.10
CA VAL A 727 0.69 -29.58 5.91
C VAL A 727 1.84 -28.77 5.33
N LEU A 728 1.60 -27.49 5.08
CA LEU A 728 2.60 -26.55 4.61
C LEU A 728 3.22 -25.81 5.79
N LYS A 729 4.48 -25.41 5.65
CA LYS A 729 5.22 -24.66 6.67
C LYS A 729 5.70 -23.33 6.09
N ARG A 730 5.40 -22.23 6.79
CA ARG A 730 5.86 -20.87 6.46
C ARG A 730 7.29 -20.62 6.95
N GLY A 731 7.90 -19.53 6.46
CA GLY A 731 9.26 -19.12 6.84
C GLY A 731 9.43 -18.85 8.34
N ASP A 732 8.36 -18.37 8.99
CA ASP A 732 8.22 -18.10 10.43
C ASP A 732 7.99 -19.37 11.29
N ARG A 733 8.01 -20.55 10.67
CA ARG A 733 7.76 -21.88 11.27
C ARG A 733 6.30 -22.21 11.58
N ARG A 734 5.34 -21.33 11.26
CA ARG A 734 3.91 -21.65 11.36
C ARG A 734 3.50 -22.69 10.31
N VAL A 735 2.51 -23.50 10.63
CA VAL A 735 1.98 -24.57 9.80
C VAL A 735 0.53 -24.29 9.43
N TYR A 736 0.12 -24.72 8.24
CA TYR A 736 -1.25 -24.57 7.75
C TYR A 736 -1.60 -25.65 6.72
N LEU A 737 -2.89 -25.81 6.46
CA LEU A 737 -3.45 -26.68 5.43
C LEU A 737 -3.94 -25.85 4.25
N ARG A 738 -3.89 -26.39 3.03
CA ARG A 738 -4.51 -25.74 1.87
C ARG A 738 -6.03 -25.75 2.05
N LYS A 739 -6.70 -24.65 1.70
CA LYS A 739 -8.16 -24.51 1.90
C LYS A 739 -8.97 -25.66 1.28
N ASN A 740 -8.63 -26.09 0.07
CA ASN A 740 -9.31 -27.20 -0.61
C ASN A 740 -9.16 -28.56 0.11
N GLU A 741 -8.15 -28.70 0.98
CA GLU A 741 -7.91 -29.91 1.76
C GLU A 741 -8.58 -29.85 3.14
N ILE A 742 -8.90 -28.66 3.66
CA ILE A 742 -9.59 -28.49 4.95
C ILE A 742 -10.92 -29.24 4.95
N GLU A 743 -11.72 -29.10 3.88
CA GLU A 743 -13.02 -29.79 3.78
C GLU A 743 -12.84 -31.31 3.71
N ALA A 744 -11.84 -31.81 2.98
CA ALA A 744 -11.57 -33.24 2.90
C ALA A 744 -11.16 -33.83 4.26
N VAL A 745 -10.38 -33.09 5.04
CA VAL A 745 -9.93 -33.49 6.39
C VAL A 745 -11.09 -33.43 7.40
N LEU A 746 -11.80 -32.30 7.50
CA LEU A 746 -12.88 -32.12 8.48
C LEU A 746 -14.14 -32.93 8.14
N GLY A 747 -14.34 -33.27 6.85
CA GLY A 747 -15.48 -34.06 6.39
C GLY A 747 -15.57 -35.47 7.01
N ARG A 748 -14.48 -35.98 7.59
CA ARG A 748 -14.48 -37.22 8.39
C ARG A 748 -15.23 -37.05 9.71
N LEU A 749 -14.91 -35.99 10.45
CA LEU A 749 -15.53 -35.66 11.74
C LEU A 749 -17.00 -35.25 11.63
N ALA A 750 -17.41 -34.75 10.46
CA ALA A 750 -18.79 -34.34 10.20
C ALA A 750 -19.78 -35.52 10.06
N GLN A 751 -19.29 -36.75 9.88
CA GLN A 751 -20.13 -37.96 9.67
C GLN A 751 -20.54 -38.66 10.98
N ASP A 752 -19.91 -38.35 12.11
CA ASP A 752 -20.09 -39.06 13.38
C ASP A 752 -21.26 -38.57 14.26
N GLY A 753 -21.99 -37.52 13.86
CA GLY A 753 -23.01 -36.85 14.68
C GLY A 753 -24.45 -37.12 14.26
N GLN A 754 -25.00 -38.32 14.52
CA GLN A 754 -26.46 -38.58 14.49
C GLN A 754 -27.01 -39.14 15.83
N GLY A 755 -26.36 -38.83 16.95
CA GLY A 755 -26.87 -39.10 18.30
C GLY A 755 -27.64 -37.89 18.85
N ALA A 756 -28.86 -38.10 19.34
CA ALA A 756 -29.66 -37.04 19.95
C ALA A 756 -29.04 -36.59 21.30
N GLY A 757 -28.41 -35.40 21.31
CA GLY A 757 -28.02 -34.68 22.54
C GLY A 757 -26.52 -34.54 22.82
N GLU A 758 -25.63 -35.10 22.00
CA GLU A 758 -24.17 -34.96 22.14
C GLU A 758 -23.59 -34.02 21.07
N LEU A 759 -22.60 -33.19 21.43
CA LEU A 759 -21.88 -32.33 20.49
C LEU A 759 -21.13 -33.22 19.47
N SER A 760 -21.13 -32.83 18.19
CA SER A 760 -20.33 -33.56 17.20
C SER A 760 -18.84 -33.46 17.53
N ALA A 761 -18.04 -34.46 17.14
CA ALA A 761 -16.58 -34.43 17.28
C ALA A 761 -15.96 -33.16 16.65
N LEU A 762 -16.55 -32.67 15.55
CA LEU A 762 -16.17 -31.41 14.91
C LEU A 762 -16.45 -30.20 15.82
N ALA A 763 -17.59 -30.17 16.52
CA ALA A 763 -17.93 -29.09 17.45
C ALA A 763 -17.01 -29.10 18.69
N GLU A 764 -16.69 -30.27 19.25
CA GLU A 764 -15.76 -30.37 20.38
C GLU A 764 -14.34 -29.93 20.03
N LEU A 765 -13.83 -30.35 18.86
CA LEU A 765 -12.55 -29.89 18.34
C LEU A 765 -12.58 -28.38 18.06
N GLY A 766 -13.69 -27.90 17.47
CA GLY A 766 -13.95 -26.48 17.23
C GLY A 766 -13.87 -25.65 18.51
N ILE A 767 -14.50 -26.06 19.60
CA ILE A 767 -14.46 -25.33 20.88
C ILE A 767 -13.03 -25.16 21.39
N ARG A 768 -12.20 -26.22 21.30
CA ARG A 768 -10.80 -26.18 21.72
C ARG A 768 -9.96 -25.28 20.82
N ALA A 769 -10.12 -25.41 19.51
CA ALA A 769 -9.44 -24.55 18.53
C ALA A 769 -9.85 -23.08 18.69
N ALA A 770 -11.12 -22.78 18.92
CA ALA A 770 -11.61 -21.43 19.16
C ALA A 770 -11.04 -20.81 20.43
N LYS A 771 -10.82 -21.61 21.49
CA LYS A 771 -10.14 -21.17 22.72
C LYS A 771 -8.67 -20.82 22.46
N ALA A 772 -7.98 -21.62 21.66
CA ALA A 772 -6.59 -21.34 21.25
C ALA A 772 -6.51 -20.06 20.41
N LEU A 773 -7.42 -19.87 19.45
CA LEU A 773 -7.50 -18.63 18.65
C LEU A 773 -7.85 -17.41 19.51
N ALA A 774 -8.74 -17.56 20.50
CA ALA A 774 -9.10 -16.46 21.41
C ALA A 774 -7.89 -15.94 22.20
N ALA A 775 -6.94 -16.82 22.57
CA ALA A 775 -5.72 -16.41 23.26
C ALA A 775 -4.76 -15.59 22.38
N MET A 776 -4.93 -15.62 21.05
CA MET A 776 -4.17 -14.82 20.08
C MET A 776 -4.90 -13.56 19.62
N GLN A 777 -6.16 -13.41 20.04
CA GLN A 777 -7.00 -12.27 19.68
C GLN A 777 -6.62 -11.03 20.51
N LYS A 778 -6.67 -9.85 19.90
CA LYS A 778 -6.60 -8.59 20.64
C LYS A 778 -7.92 -8.31 21.35
N ASP A 779 -7.83 -7.73 22.54
CA ASP A 779 -8.98 -7.18 23.23
C ASP A 779 -9.54 -5.97 22.46
N VAL A 780 -10.84 -5.74 22.61
CA VAL A 780 -11.59 -4.67 21.91
C VAL A 780 -10.92 -3.29 22.05
N GLU A 781 -10.35 -3.01 23.23
CA GLU A 781 -9.66 -1.74 23.53
C GLU A 781 -8.30 -1.60 22.81
N ASP A 782 -7.72 -2.71 22.38
CA ASP A 782 -6.43 -2.80 21.68
C ASP A 782 -6.59 -2.95 20.16
N VAL A 783 -7.81 -3.07 19.66
CA VAL A 783 -8.12 -3.06 18.22
C VAL A 783 -7.91 -1.63 17.70
N ARG A 784 -6.91 -1.45 16.84
CA ARG A 784 -6.56 -0.15 16.23
C ARG A 784 -6.73 -0.15 14.72
N SER A 785 -7.05 -1.29 14.11
CA SER A 785 -7.27 -1.45 12.67
C SER A 785 -8.08 -2.71 12.34
N ILE A 786 -8.62 -2.78 11.12
CA ILE A 786 -9.30 -3.99 10.61
C ILE A 786 -8.42 -5.25 10.66
N ALA A 787 -7.09 -5.12 10.56
CA ALA A 787 -6.14 -6.23 10.63
C ALA A 787 -6.08 -6.89 12.01
N ASP A 788 -6.38 -6.13 13.06
CA ASP A 788 -6.42 -6.65 14.42
C ASP A 788 -7.61 -7.61 14.62
N LEU A 789 -8.55 -7.62 13.68
CA LEU A 789 -9.71 -8.50 13.65
C LEU A 789 -9.45 -9.84 12.94
N ASP A 790 -8.26 -10.10 12.38
CA ASP A 790 -7.96 -11.35 11.66
C ASP A 790 -8.28 -12.60 12.50
N MET A 791 -7.93 -12.59 13.79
CA MET A 791 -8.26 -13.69 14.71
C MET A 791 -9.75 -13.75 15.08
N HIS A 792 -10.45 -12.61 15.09
CA HIS A 792 -11.90 -12.60 15.28
C HIS A 792 -12.61 -13.26 14.08
N PHE A 793 -12.25 -12.87 12.86
CA PHE A 793 -12.78 -13.47 11.63
C PHE A 793 -12.46 -14.98 11.54
N ALA A 794 -11.24 -15.39 11.91
CA ALA A 794 -10.86 -16.80 11.94
C ALA A 794 -11.73 -17.62 12.93
N ARG A 795 -12.08 -17.05 14.09
CA ARG A 795 -12.99 -17.67 15.05
C ARG A 795 -14.42 -17.75 14.52
N VAL A 796 -14.91 -16.71 13.85
CA VAL A 796 -16.24 -16.73 13.20
C VAL A 796 -16.29 -17.83 12.14
N ASP A 797 -15.31 -17.89 11.24
CA ASP A 797 -15.20 -18.93 10.20
C ASP A 797 -15.20 -20.35 10.82
N LEU A 798 -14.44 -20.55 11.90
CA LEU A 798 -14.41 -21.80 12.64
C LEU A 798 -15.80 -22.17 13.19
N TRP A 799 -16.50 -21.24 13.85
CA TRP A 799 -17.84 -21.51 14.40
C TRP A 799 -18.87 -21.82 13.32
N LEU A 800 -18.79 -21.14 12.17
CA LEU A 800 -19.64 -21.41 11.01
C LEU A 800 -19.37 -22.81 10.44
N ARG A 801 -18.10 -23.22 10.30
CA ARG A 801 -17.72 -24.58 9.88
C ARG A 801 -18.18 -25.65 10.87
N ALA A 802 -18.12 -25.36 12.17
CA ALA A 802 -18.61 -26.23 13.23
C ALA A 802 -20.15 -26.23 13.38
N ARG A 803 -20.88 -25.46 12.54
CA ARG A 803 -22.35 -25.28 12.57
C ARG A 803 -22.88 -24.74 13.90
N MET A 804 -22.06 -24.00 14.63
CA MET A 804 -22.43 -23.35 15.89
C MET A 804 -22.92 -21.92 15.61
N TYR A 805 -24.04 -21.79 14.89
CA TYR A 805 -24.51 -20.51 14.35
C TYR A 805 -24.83 -19.47 15.43
N GLY A 806 -25.40 -19.87 16.57
CA GLY A 806 -25.67 -18.96 17.69
C GLY A 806 -24.41 -18.33 18.28
N VAL A 807 -23.35 -19.13 18.48
CA VAL A 807 -22.06 -18.63 18.97
C VAL A 807 -21.36 -17.77 17.92
N ALA A 808 -21.46 -18.16 16.65
CA ALA A 808 -20.95 -17.35 15.54
C ALA A 808 -21.65 -15.97 15.50
N HIS A 809 -22.98 -15.94 15.58
CA HIS A 809 -23.77 -14.70 15.59
C HIS A 809 -23.40 -13.79 16.77
N GLY A 810 -23.27 -14.33 17.98
CA GLY A 810 -22.85 -13.52 19.14
C GLY A 810 -21.47 -12.86 18.95
N LEU A 811 -20.53 -13.54 18.28
CA LEU A 811 -19.23 -12.94 17.95
C LEU A 811 -19.35 -11.91 16.82
N ILE A 812 -20.11 -12.21 15.76
CA ILE A 812 -20.39 -11.28 14.66
C ILE A 812 -21.00 -9.98 15.19
N ASP A 813 -22.02 -10.07 16.04
CA ASP A 813 -22.71 -8.93 16.65
C ASP A 813 -21.76 -8.07 17.50
N SER A 814 -20.88 -8.71 18.29
CA SER A 814 -19.86 -7.98 19.06
C SER A 814 -18.84 -7.23 18.20
N MET A 815 -18.66 -7.65 16.94
CA MET A 815 -17.73 -7.03 15.99
C MET A 815 -18.34 -5.84 15.23
N ASP A 816 -19.67 -5.67 15.20
CA ASP A 816 -20.33 -4.63 14.38
C ASP A 816 -19.76 -3.24 14.62
N LYS A 817 -19.71 -2.83 15.89
CA LYS A 817 -19.20 -1.53 16.29
C LYS A 817 -17.73 -1.35 15.91
N LEU A 818 -16.95 -2.43 15.89
CA LEU A 818 -15.54 -2.38 15.49
C LEU A 818 -15.42 -2.22 13.98
N VAL A 819 -16.14 -3.01 13.21
CA VAL A 819 -16.06 -2.98 11.74
C VAL A 819 -16.60 -1.66 11.18
N GLN A 820 -17.67 -1.11 11.75
CA GLN A 820 -18.25 0.18 11.36
C GLN A 820 -17.31 1.38 11.56
N VAL A 821 -16.26 1.27 12.38
CA VAL A 821 -15.25 2.34 12.56
C VAL A 821 -14.42 2.54 11.28
N TRP A 822 -14.14 1.47 10.55
CA TRP A 822 -13.24 1.48 9.39
C TRP A 822 -13.94 1.20 8.05
N GLY A 823 -15.15 0.69 8.08
CA GLY A 823 -15.95 0.31 6.93
C GLY A 823 -17.44 0.53 7.17
N SER A 824 -18.27 -0.18 6.42
CA SER A 824 -19.73 -0.08 6.49
C SER A 824 -20.40 -1.23 7.24
N GLY A 825 -19.60 -2.16 7.79
CA GLY A 825 -20.11 -3.45 8.25
C GLY A 825 -20.20 -4.47 7.12
N ALA A 826 -19.96 -4.07 5.86
CA ALA A 826 -19.96 -4.97 4.72
C ALA A 826 -19.02 -6.17 4.94
N GLU A 827 -17.91 -5.99 5.66
CA GLU A 827 -16.92 -7.04 5.97
C GLU A 827 -17.50 -8.23 6.76
N LEU A 828 -18.69 -8.07 7.35
CA LEU A 828 -19.43 -9.13 8.05
C LEU A 828 -20.59 -9.72 7.21
N ARG A 829 -20.79 -9.26 5.97
CA ARG A 829 -21.93 -9.65 5.12
C ARG A 829 -22.01 -11.15 4.92
N THR A 830 -20.95 -11.79 4.43
CA THR A 830 -20.92 -13.24 4.17
C THR A 830 -21.20 -14.05 5.43
N GLN A 831 -20.67 -13.62 6.58
CA GLN A 831 -20.86 -14.29 7.87
C GLN A 831 -22.32 -14.14 8.35
N ARG A 832 -22.90 -12.95 8.19
CA ARG A 832 -24.31 -12.66 8.48
C ARG A 832 -25.27 -13.42 7.57
N GLU A 833 -24.96 -13.51 6.27
CA GLU A 833 -25.69 -14.34 5.31
C GLU A 833 -25.59 -15.83 5.67
N ALA A 834 -24.46 -16.28 6.21
CA ALA A 834 -24.25 -17.68 6.61
C ALA A 834 -25.04 -18.10 7.86
N VAL A 835 -25.34 -17.18 8.78
CA VAL A 835 -26.19 -17.47 9.96
C VAL A 835 -27.69 -17.24 9.69
N ARG A 836 -28.05 -16.52 8.63
CA ARG A 836 -29.44 -16.22 8.25
C ARG A 836 -30.29 -17.48 8.17
N GLY A 837 -31.39 -17.50 8.93
CA GLY A 837 -32.36 -18.60 9.01
C GLY A 837 -31.84 -19.82 9.77
N ARG A 838 -30.72 -19.71 10.51
CA ARG A 838 -30.05 -20.83 11.19
C ARG A 838 -29.83 -20.61 12.68
N LEU A 839 -30.42 -19.56 13.26
CA LEU A 839 -30.35 -19.26 14.70
C LEU A 839 -31.39 -19.99 15.55
N GLU A 840 -32.12 -20.94 14.95
CA GLU A 840 -33.08 -21.83 15.63
C GLU A 840 -34.08 -21.08 16.51
N ASP A 841 -33.97 -21.23 17.84
CA ASP A 841 -34.87 -20.64 18.83
C ASP A 841 -34.54 -19.17 19.20
N ASP A 842 -33.40 -18.64 18.74
CA ASP A 842 -33.00 -17.25 18.97
C ASP A 842 -33.59 -16.30 17.91
N TRP A 843 -34.90 -16.07 18.03
CA TRP A 843 -35.63 -15.14 17.16
C TRP A 843 -35.10 -13.70 17.24
N ALA A 844 -34.58 -13.30 18.41
CA ALA A 844 -34.04 -11.95 18.62
C ALA A 844 -32.72 -11.77 17.86
N GLY A 845 -31.83 -12.77 17.95
CA GLY A 845 -30.61 -12.83 17.13
C GLY A 845 -30.91 -12.85 15.63
N GLU A 846 -31.89 -13.64 15.18
CA GLU A 846 -32.27 -13.69 13.75
C GLU A 846 -32.77 -12.33 13.25
N MET A 847 -33.62 -11.66 14.03
CA MET A 847 -34.11 -10.33 13.71
C MET A 847 -32.98 -9.30 13.65
N ILE A 848 -32.06 -9.29 14.62
CA ILE A 848 -30.91 -8.38 14.65
C ILE A 848 -30.01 -8.63 13.43
N ASN A 849 -29.75 -9.89 13.11
CA ASN A 849 -28.95 -10.26 11.93
C ASN A 849 -29.57 -9.78 10.62
N LEU A 850 -30.90 -9.91 10.48
CA LEU A 850 -31.63 -9.43 9.31
C LEU A 850 -31.64 -7.90 9.21
N ALA A 851 -31.81 -7.19 10.32
CA ALA A 851 -31.73 -5.73 10.34
C ALA A 851 -30.33 -5.23 9.94
N ALA A 852 -29.27 -5.85 10.47
CA ALA A 852 -27.89 -5.53 10.10
C ALA A 852 -27.58 -5.84 8.62
N LEU A 853 -28.12 -6.94 8.07
CA LEU A 853 -28.05 -7.21 6.63
C LEU A 853 -28.79 -6.14 5.82
N GLY A 854 -29.93 -5.65 6.31
CA GLY A 854 -30.66 -4.50 5.73
C GLY A 854 -29.78 -3.25 5.63
N ASP A 855 -29.09 -2.89 6.72
CA ASP A 855 -28.14 -1.78 6.74
C ASP A 855 -27.00 -1.99 5.72
N ILE A 856 -26.40 -3.18 5.68
CA ILE A 856 -25.29 -3.53 4.79
C ILE A 856 -25.71 -3.48 3.31
N TYR A 857 -26.88 -4.04 2.97
CA TYR A 857 -27.41 -3.99 1.61
C TYR A 857 -27.76 -2.55 1.21
N SER A 858 -28.30 -1.75 2.13
CA SER A 858 -28.56 -0.32 1.90
C SER A 858 -27.28 0.41 1.52
N PHE A 859 -26.23 0.25 2.32
CA PHE A 859 -24.93 0.88 2.07
C PHE A 859 -24.31 0.41 0.73
N SER A 860 -24.57 -0.83 0.33
CA SER A 860 -24.11 -1.41 -0.93
C SER A 860 -24.90 -0.93 -2.16
N GLY A 861 -25.98 -0.16 -1.97
CA GLY A 861 -26.88 0.31 -3.03
C GLY A 861 -27.90 -0.73 -3.50
N GLU A 862 -28.07 -1.82 -2.74
CA GLU A 862 -28.97 -2.94 -3.06
C GLU A 862 -30.33 -2.76 -2.39
N LEU A 863 -31.08 -1.74 -2.83
CA LEU A 863 -32.36 -1.34 -2.22
C LEU A 863 -33.33 -2.51 -2.03
N SER A 864 -33.53 -3.35 -3.05
CA SER A 864 -34.46 -4.50 -2.97
C SER A 864 -34.03 -5.54 -1.94
N SER A 865 -32.73 -5.86 -1.88
CA SER A 865 -32.19 -6.80 -0.89
C SER A 865 -32.33 -6.25 0.54
N ALA A 866 -32.13 -4.93 0.70
CA ALA A 866 -32.29 -4.24 1.97
C ALA A 866 -33.76 -4.26 2.44
N GLU A 867 -34.71 -3.96 1.54
CA GLU A 867 -36.15 -4.05 1.82
C GLU A 867 -36.55 -5.46 2.26
N ASP A 868 -36.14 -6.50 1.51
CA ASP A 868 -36.44 -7.90 1.86
C ASP A 868 -35.90 -8.29 3.24
N ALA A 869 -34.71 -7.80 3.60
CA ALA A 869 -34.08 -8.09 4.89
C ALA A 869 -34.81 -7.37 6.04
N TYR A 870 -35.12 -6.08 5.90
CA TYR A 870 -35.88 -5.36 6.92
C TYR A 870 -37.32 -5.84 7.06
N ASP A 871 -38.00 -6.19 5.97
CA ASP A 871 -39.36 -6.74 6.03
C ASP A 871 -39.38 -8.08 6.77
N ALA A 872 -38.37 -8.93 6.56
CA ALA A 872 -38.20 -10.15 7.33
C ALA A 872 -37.94 -9.87 8.82
N ALA A 873 -37.08 -8.90 9.15
CA ALA A 873 -36.83 -8.48 10.54
C ALA A 873 -38.10 -7.93 11.20
N LEU A 874 -38.84 -7.07 10.48
CA LEU A 874 -40.09 -6.47 10.93
C LEU A 874 -41.16 -7.54 11.20
N ALA A 875 -41.29 -8.54 10.33
CA ALA A 875 -42.22 -9.64 10.50
C ALA A 875 -41.91 -10.46 11.77
N ILE A 876 -40.63 -10.68 12.08
CA ILE A 876 -40.23 -11.34 13.34
C ILE A 876 -40.60 -10.45 14.53
N ALA A 877 -40.23 -9.17 14.52
CA ALA A 877 -40.52 -8.23 15.59
C ALA A 877 -42.03 -8.13 15.89
N GLN A 878 -42.86 -8.07 14.83
CA GLN A 878 -44.32 -8.05 14.92
C GLN A 878 -44.90 -9.36 15.48
N ARG A 879 -44.39 -10.51 15.03
CA ARG A 879 -44.84 -11.83 15.52
C ARG A 879 -44.61 -11.98 17.03
N HIS A 880 -43.52 -11.40 17.54
CA HIS A 880 -43.17 -11.41 18.95
C HIS A 880 -43.69 -10.20 19.75
N GLN A 881 -44.41 -9.28 19.08
CA GLN A 881 -44.99 -8.08 19.67
C GLN A 881 -43.97 -7.16 20.37
N ASP A 882 -42.72 -7.16 19.89
CA ASP A 882 -41.64 -6.32 20.43
C ASP A 882 -41.72 -4.90 19.84
N ARG A 883 -42.37 -4.00 20.58
CA ARG A 883 -42.59 -2.61 20.15
C ARG A 883 -41.30 -1.82 19.96
N GLU A 884 -40.26 -2.10 20.74
CA GLU A 884 -38.97 -1.43 20.63
C GLU A 884 -38.25 -1.88 19.37
N ALA A 885 -38.21 -3.18 19.11
CA ALA A 885 -37.62 -3.72 17.89
C ALA A 885 -38.35 -3.24 16.62
N ILE A 886 -39.69 -3.24 16.62
CA ILE A 886 -40.49 -2.73 15.49
C ILE A 886 -40.07 -1.30 15.14
N ARG A 887 -39.96 -0.44 16.16
CA ARG A 887 -39.56 0.96 15.99
C ARG A 887 -38.14 1.08 15.42
N ARG A 888 -37.16 0.37 15.99
CA ARG A 888 -35.77 0.40 15.48
C ARG A 888 -35.68 -0.05 14.02
N VAL A 889 -36.44 -1.10 13.64
CA VAL A 889 -36.53 -1.55 12.24
C VAL A 889 -37.14 -0.45 11.36
N HIS A 890 -38.20 0.23 11.79
CA HIS A 890 -38.76 1.37 11.04
C HIS A 890 -37.77 2.53 10.88
N ILE A 891 -36.94 2.82 11.90
CA ILE A 891 -35.88 3.84 11.78
C ILE A 891 -34.83 3.42 10.76
N GLY A 892 -34.37 2.17 10.80
CA GLY A 892 -33.46 1.60 9.81
C GLY A 892 -34.02 1.70 8.39
N MET A 893 -35.26 1.26 8.18
CA MET A 893 -35.95 1.39 6.89
C MET A 893 -36.09 2.86 6.44
N GLY A 894 -36.38 3.78 7.37
CA GLY A 894 -36.44 5.21 7.08
C GLY A 894 -35.10 5.74 6.57
N SER A 895 -34.01 5.37 7.23
CA SER A 895 -32.65 5.73 6.82
C SER A 895 -32.27 5.12 5.48
N MET A 896 -32.62 3.85 5.25
CA MET A 896 -32.43 3.17 3.97
C MET A 896 -33.16 3.88 2.82
N TYR A 897 -34.44 4.23 3.01
CA TYR A 897 -35.19 4.95 1.98
C TYR A 897 -34.63 6.35 1.72
N TRP A 898 -34.22 7.06 2.78
CA TRP A 898 -33.57 8.35 2.67
C TRP A 898 -32.25 8.27 1.87
N GLU A 899 -31.43 7.26 2.14
CA GLU A 899 -30.17 7.01 1.43
C GLU A 899 -30.36 6.74 -0.08
N HIS A 900 -31.52 6.22 -0.46
CA HIS A 900 -31.87 5.90 -1.85
C HIS A 900 -32.76 6.96 -2.51
N ASP A 901 -32.82 8.19 -1.95
CA ASP A 901 -33.63 9.31 -2.45
C ASP A 901 -35.14 8.98 -2.56
N ASN A 902 -35.65 8.02 -1.76
CA ASN A 902 -37.08 7.70 -1.67
C ASN A 902 -37.72 8.39 -0.47
N LEU A 903 -37.95 9.70 -0.63
CA LEU A 903 -38.36 10.59 0.46
C LEU A 903 -39.73 10.24 1.06
N VAL A 904 -40.70 9.88 0.22
CA VAL A 904 -42.07 9.55 0.67
C VAL A 904 -42.06 8.35 1.61
N ASN A 905 -41.38 7.27 1.22
CA ASN A 905 -41.29 6.08 2.06
C ASN A 905 -40.43 6.34 3.31
N ALA A 906 -39.35 7.12 3.20
CA ALA A 906 -38.53 7.50 4.35
C ALA A 906 -39.37 8.22 5.41
N GLU A 907 -40.13 9.23 4.99
CA GLU A 907 -40.99 10.02 5.86
C GLU A 907 -42.07 9.15 6.53
N GLU A 908 -42.70 8.25 5.78
CA GLU A 908 -43.69 7.31 6.31
C GLU A 908 -43.08 6.44 7.41
N ARG A 909 -41.89 5.86 7.18
CA ARG A 909 -41.23 4.98 8.16
C ARG A 909 -40.80 5.73 9.42
N TYR A 910 -40.28 6.95 9.30
CA TYR A 910 -39.96 7.77 10.48
C TYR A 910 -41.20 8.17 11.27
N ARG A 911 -42.33 8.51 10.62
CA ARG A 911 -43.61 8.77 11.30
C ARG A 911 -44.13 7.54 12.04
N TRP A 912 -44.04 6.36 11.43
CA TRP A 912 -44.37 5.09 12.09
C TRP A 912 -43.55 4.88 13.36
N ALA A 913 -42.23 5.08 13.29
CA ALA A 913 -41.35 4.97 14.44
C ALA A 913 -41.74 5.95 15.57
N LEU A 914 -42.06 7.21 15.25
CA LEU A 914 -42.51 8.21 16.22
C LEU A 914 -43.86 7.88 16.86
N GLY A 915 -44.80 7.32 16.08
CA GLY A 915 -46.09 6.85 16.60
C GLY A 915 -45.96 5.70 17.61
N LEU A 916 -44.82 5.00 17.59
CA LEU A 916 -44.51 3.93 18.53
C LEU A 916 -43.81 4.44 19.80
N SER A 917 -43.39 5.70 19.91
CA SER A 917 -42.76 6.27 21.10
C SER A 917 -43.68 6.26 22.33
N GLY A 918 -43.16 5.71 23.44
CA GLY A 918 -43.80 5.77 24.75
C GLY A 918 -43.40 7.04 25.52
N GLU A 919 -44.04 7.30 26.66
CA GLU A 919 -43.77 8.50 27.49
C GLU A 919 -42.46 8.40 28.29
N ASP A 920 -41.92 7.21 28.55
CA ASP A 920 -40.68 7.00 29.30
C ASP A 920 -39.79 5.96 28.59
N GLY A 921 -38.53 6.32 28.27
CA GLY A 921 -37.46 5.35 28.02
C GLY A 921 -36.84 5.26 26.61
N ASP A 922 -37.08 6.22 25.71
CA ASP A 922 -36.62 6.11 24.32
C ASP A 922 -36.27 7.46 23.65
N ASP A 923 -35.48 8.28 24.32
CA ASP A 923 -35.13 9.61 23.80
C ASP A 923 -34.18 9.54 22.59
N GLY A 924 -33.39 8.46 22.46
CA GLY A 924 -32.45 8.23 21.37
C GLY A 924 -33.14 7.89 20.04
N ASP A 925 -33.99 6.85 20.00
CA ASP A 925 -34.68 6.47 18.77
C ASP A 925 -35.69 7.55 18.35
N ARG A 926 -36.32 8.22 19.34
CA ARG A 926 -37.15 9.39 19.08
C ARG A 926 -36.37 10.52 18.43
N ALA A 927 -35.17 10.85 18.95
CA ALA A 927 -34.33 11.88 18.35
C ALA A 927 -33.91 11.50 16.92
N ALA A 928 -33.54 10.23 16.67
CA ALA A 928 -33.19 9.75 15.35
C ALA A 928 -34.35 9.85 14.35
N ALA A 929 -35.56 9.43 14.74
CA ALA A 929 -36.75 9.51 13.90
C ALA A 929 -37.17 10.97 13.62
N LEU A 930 -37.10 11.85 14.62
CA LEU A 930 -37.34 13.29 14.44
C LEU A 930 -36.32 13.92 13.48
N LEU A 931 -35.06 13.54 13.57
CA LEU A 931 -34.01 14.06 12.70
C LEU A 931 -34.19 13.61 11.25
N GLY A 932 -34.54 12.34 11.04
CA GLY A 932 -34.87 11.82 9.71
C GLY A 932 -36.09 12.48 9.09
N LEU A 933 -37.13 12.73 9.90
CA LEU A 933 -38.31 13.49 9.48
C LEU A 933 -37.95 14.95 9.13
N ALA A 934 -37.10 15.58 9.93
CA ALA A 934 -36.61 16.93 9.66
C ALA A 934 -35.86 17.02 8.33
N ASP A 935 -35.00 16.04 8.02
CA ASP A 935 -34.27 15.94 6.76
C ASP A 935 -35.23 15.77 5.55
N CYS A 936 -36.26 14.94 5.69
CA CYS A 936 -37.31 14.79 4.66
C CYS A 936 -38.07 16.11 4.42
N ARG A 937 -38.54 16.74 5.49
CA ARG A 937 -39.26 18.02 5.44
C ARG A 937 -38.42 19.14 4.85
N GLN A 938 -37.13 19.18 5.17
CA GLN A 938 -36.21 20.15 4.57
C GLN A 938 -36.11 19.95 3.06
N ARG A 939 -36.03 18.71 2.57
CA ARG A 939 -36.02 18.41 1.13
C ARG A 939 -37.31 18.77 0.40
N HIS A 940 -38.45 18.73 1.09
CA HIS A 940 -39.73 19.23 0.58
C HIS A 940 -39.92 20.74 0.72
N GLY A 941 -38.97 21.45 1.34
CA GLY A 941 -39.04 22.89 1.53
C GLY A 941 -39.80 23.35 2.78
N GLU A 942 -40.18 22.44 3.66
CA GLU A 942 -40.84 22.73 4.93
C GLU A 942 -39.81 23.13 6.01
N TYR A 943 -38.94 24.09 5.71
CA TYR A 943 -37.79 24.47 6.55
C TYR A 943 -38.14 24.81 8.00
N GLN A 944 -39.28 25.45 8.23
CA GLN A 944 -39.71 25.81 9.57
C GLN A 944 -40.06 24.58 10.40
N LEU A 945 -40.81 23.63 9.81
CA LEU A 945 -41.15 22.36 10.45
C LEU A 945 -39.90 21.48 10.63
N ALA A 946 -39.00 21.46 9.64
CA ALA A 946 -37.72 20.79 9.74
C ALA A 946 -36.88 21.34 10.91
N ALA A 947 -36.80 22.66 11.07
CA ALA A 947 -36.08 23.28 12.19
C ALA A 947 -36.77 23.00 13.54
N GLU A 948 -38.09 22.93 13.60
CA GLU A 948 -38.82 22.55 14.82
C GLU A 948 -38.53 21.09 15.22
N ASP A 949 -38.60 20.15 14.27
CA ASP A 949 -38.29 18.73 14.50
C ASP A 949 -36.83 18.52 14.90
N ALA A 950 -35.88 19.16 14.21
CA ALA A 950 -34.47 19.07 14.56
C ALA A 950 -34.16 19.69 15.93
N LEU A 951 -34.87 20.76 16.33
CA LEU A 951 -34.75 21.31 17.67
C LEU A 951 -35.32 20.38 18.74
N ALA A 952 -36.43 19.70 18.45
CA ALA A 952 -36.98 18.66 19.32
C ALA A 952 -36.04 17.45 19.42
N ALA A 953 -35.44 17.03 18.31
CA ALA A 953 -34.43 15.97 18.27
C ALA A 953 -33.19 16.35 19.09
N PHE A 954 -32.69 17.59 18.92
CA PHE A 954 -31.60 18.14 19.73
C PHE A 954 -31.93 18.08 21.22
N GLY A 955 -33.14 18.50 21.62
CA GLY A 955 -33.59 18.46 23.00
C GLY A 955 -33.65 17.04 23.59
N ALA A 956 -34.17 16.07 22.83
CA ALA A 956 -34.24 14.66 23.24
C ALA A 956 -32.85 14.00 23.34
N ALA A 957 -31.94 14.32 22.42
CA ALA A 957 -30.57 13.80 22.44
C ALA A 957 -29.67 14.50 23.47
N ARG A 958 -30.00 15.71 23.91
CA ARG A 958 -29.16 16.51 24.82
C ARG A 958 -29.06 15.84 26.19
N GLY A 959 -27.88 15.28 26.47
CA GLY A 959 -27.57 14.58 27.72
C GLY A 959 -27.71 13.05 27.66
N THR A 960 -28.24 12.51 26.55
CA THR A 960 -28.39 11.07 26.30
C THR A 960 -27.44 10.61 25.18
N ASP A 961 -27.41 11.32 24.05
CA ASP A 961 -26.54 11.06 22.90
C ASP A 961 -25.92 12.37 22.35
N SER A 962 -24.64 12.57 22.66
CA SER A 962 -23.87 13.76 22.25
C SER A 962 -23.64 13.83 20.73
N ALA A 963 -23.53 12.69 20.04
CA ALA A 963 -23.30 12.65 18.60
C ALA A 963 -24.57 13.05 17.83
N LEU A 964 -25.72 12.47 18.22
CA LEU A 964 -27.03 12.82 17.68
C LEU A 964 -27.39 14.28 17.94
N ALA A 965 -27.12 14.78 19.17
CA ALA A 965 -27.30 16.19 19.50
C ALA A 965 -26.42 17.11 18.64
N SER A 966 -25.13 16.79 18.46
CA SER A 966 -24.23 17.58 17.60
C SER A 966 -24.71 17.59 16.15
N GLY A 967 -25.15 16.45 15.62
CA GLY A 967 -25.69 16.33 14.27
C GLY A 967 -26.98 17.14 14.04
N ALA A 968 -27.85 17.23 15.05
CA ALA A 968 -29.03 18.08 15.03
C ALA A 968 -28.67 19.57 15.08
N ALA A 969 -27.73 19.96 15.97
CA ALA A 969 -27.27 21.34 16.08
C ALA A 969 -26.63 21.85 14.78
N LEU A 970 -25.81 21.05 14.10
CA LEU A 970 -25.19 21.41 12.81
C LEU A 970 -26.23 21.66 11.71
N ARG A 971 -27.27 20.84 11.62
CA ARG A 971 -28.41 21.08 10.70
C ARG A 971 -29.12 22.38 11.03
N LEU A 972 -29.42 22.63 12.31
CA LEU A 972 -30.06 23.86 12.76
C LEU A 972 -29.21 25.10 12.45
N VAL A 973 -27.89 25.06 12.61
CA VAL A 973 -27.00 26.17 12.21
C VAL A 973 -27.21 26.53 10.74
N ARG A 974 -27.21 25.52 9.86
CA ARG A 974 -27.35 25.71 8.41
C ARG A 974 -28.75 26.20 8.04
N TRP A 975 -29.80 25.55 8.57
CA TRP A 975 -31.18 25.88 8.23
C TRP A 975 -31.62 27.22 8.83
N TYR A 976 -31.20 27.57 10.05
CA TYR A 976 -31.44 28.91 10.57
C TYR A 976 -30.72 29.99 9.78
N ALA A 977 -29.52 29.71 9.25
CA ALA A 977 -28.85 30.66 8.34
C ALA A 977 -29.66 30.85 7.03
N GLU A 978 -30.17 29.76 6.45
CA GLU A 978 -31.04 29.79 5.26
C GLU A 978 -32.38 30.51 5.50
N LEU A 979 -32.94 30.36 6.70
CA LEU A 979 -34.16 31.02 7.16
C LEU A 979 -33.96 32.50 7.52
N ASP A 980 -32.74 33.05 7.41
CA ASP A 980 -32.39 34.40 7.84
C ASP A 980 -32.34 34.62 9.36
N GLN A 981 -32.44 33.55 10.14
CA GLN A 981 -32.48 33.57 11.60
C GLN A 981 -31.05 33.49 12.19
N ILE A 982 -30.21 34.47 11.82
CA ILE A 982 -28.79 34.51 12.20
C ILE A 982 -28.55 34.42 13.73
N PRO A 983 -29.35 35.05 14.62
CA PRO A 983 -29.17 34.90 16.06
C PRO A 983 -29.35 33.45 16.54
N ASP A 984 -30.34 32.73 16.01
CA ASP A 984 -30.59 31.33 16.35
C ASP A 984 -29.50 30.42 15.80
N ALA A 985 -29.03 30.67 14.57
CA ALA A 985 -27.88 29.97 13.98
C ALA A 985 -26.61 30.14 14.85
N LEU A 986 -26.33 31.36 15.34
CA LEU A 986 -25.18 31.62 16.22
C LEU A 986 -25.31 30.92 17.58
N ARG A 987 -26.52 30.85 18.13
CA ARG A 987 -26.79 30.11 19.38
C ARG A 987 -26.54 28.62 19.19
N MET A 988 -27.09 28.01 18.14
CA MET A 988 -26.86 26.59 17.84
C MET A 988 -25.39 26.29 17.52
N LEU A 989 -24.68 27.23 16.89
CA LEU A 989 -23.25 27.10 16.65
C LEU A 989 -22.44 27.09 17.95
N ALA A 990 -22.85 27.89 18.95
CA ALA A 990 -22.24 27.91 20.27
C ALA A 990 -22.51 26.60 21.05
N ASP A 991 -23.76 26.13 21.05
CA ASP A 991 -24.14 24.85 21.67
C ASP A 991 -23.37 23.68 21.02
N CYS A 992 -23.27 23.65 19.68
CA CYS A 992 -22.50 22.64 18.97
C CYS A 992 -20.99 22.70 19.28
N LYS A 993 -20.43 23.91 19.44
CA LYS A 993 -19.03 24.09 19.86
C LYS A 993 -18.77 23.49 21.24
N GLU A 994 -19.69 23.64 22.17
CA GLU A 994 -19.60 23.06 23.52
C GLU A 994 -19.61 21.53 23.43
N LEU A 995 -20.58 20.94 22.72
CA LEU A 995 -20.68 19.48 22.54
C LEU A 995 -19.41 18.87 21.92
N VAL A 996 -18.88 19.48 20.87
CA VAL A 996 -17.64 19.02 20.20
C VAL A 996 -16.40 19.24 21.09
N GLN A 997 -16.41 20.21 22.02
CA GLN A 997 -15.32 20.39 22.98
C GLN A 997 -15.37 19.37 24.12
N GLU A 998 -16.57 19.01 24.59
CA GLU A 998 -16.77 17.98 25.62
C GLU A 998 -16.34 16.60 25.13
N ARG A 999 -16.60 16.29 23.84
CA ARG A 999 -16.16 15.07 23.17
C ARG A 999 -15.45 15.41 21.87
N PRO A 1000 -14.12 15.62 21.90
CA PRO A 1000 -13.34 15.97 20.71
C PRO A 1000 -13.43 14.87 19.64
N ASP A 1001 -14.23 15.13 18.61
CA ASP A 1001 -14.33 14.31 17.41
C ASP A 1001 -13.84 15.11 16.19
N PRO A 1002 -12.83 14.63 15.45
CA PRO A 1002 -12.30 15.33 14.28
C PRO A 1002 -13.33 15.54 13.16
N SER A 1003 -14.24 14.57 12.94
CA SER A 1003 -15.28 14.66 11.91
C SER A 1003 -16.28 15.77 12.25
N ALA A 1004 -16.81 15.76 13.47
CA ALA A 1004 -17.68 16.81 14.00
C ALA A 1004 -16.99 18.18 14.01
N ARG A 1005 -15.68 18.23 14.28
CA ARG A 1005 -14.88 19.46 14.19
C ARG A 1005 -14.78 19.98 12.76
N ALA A 1006 -14.59 19.11 11.77
CA ALA A 1006 -14.56 19.50 10.36
C ALA A 1006 -15.92 20.04 9.90
N ASP A 1007 -17.03 19.36 10.24
CA ASP A 1007 -18.39 19.79 9.88
C ASP A 1007 -18.80 21.08 10.60
N LEU A 1008 -18.36 21.27 11.86
CA LEU A 1008 -18.53 22.52 12.59
C LEU A 1008 -17.82 23.70 11.91
N LEU A 1009 -16.60 23.48 11.40
CA LEU A 1009 -15.85 24.51 10.66
C LEU A 1009 -16.50 24.81 9.30
N ASP A 1010 -16.99 23.79 8.58
CA ASP A 1010 -17.76 23.97 7.34
C ASP A 1010 -19.07 24.73 7.58
N SER A 1011 -19.80 24.39 8.64
CA SER A 1011 -21.03 25.07 9.03
C SER A 1011 -20.77 26.52 9.47
N THR A 1012 -19.62 26.76 10.14
CA THR A 1012 -19.14 28.12 10.45
C THR A 1012 -18.86 28.91 9.17
N ALA A 1013 -18.19 28.30 8.19
CA ALA A 1013 -17.90 28.92 6.91
C ALA A 1013 -19.19 29.28 6.15
N ASN A 1014 -20.15 28.36 6.09
CA ASN A 1014 -21.48 28.61 5.51
C ASN A 1014 -22.19 29.77 6.20
N LEU A 1015 -22.21 29.82 7.55
CA LEU A 1015 -22.80 30.94 8.28
C LEU A 1015 -22.10 32.28 7.98
N HIS A 1016 -20.77 32.28 7.79
CA HIS A 1016 -20.03 33.47 7.37
C HIS A 1016 -20.40 33.93 5.96
N LEU A 1017 -20.67 33.00 5.01
CA LEU A 1017 -21.20 33.35 3.69
C LEU A 1017 -22.55 34.07 3.79
N TYR A 1018 -23.48 33.56 4.60
CA TYR A 1018 -24.77 34.22 4.87
C TYR A 1018 -24.65 35.56 5.61
N ARG A 1019 -23.46 35.92 6.10
CA ARG A 1019 -23.17 37.19 6.76
C ARG A 1019 -22.27 38.11 5.92
N ASP A 1020 -21.99 37.72 4.67
CA ASP A 1020 -21.08 38.41 3.75
C ASP A 1020 -19.65 38.61 4.30
N LEU A 1021 -19.21 37.71 5.18
CA LEU A 1021 -17.88 37.70 5.79
C LEU A 1021 -16.96 36.73 5.02
N TYR A 1022 -16.69 37.03 3.74
CA TYR A 1022 -16.04 36.08 2.82
C TYR A 1022 -14.61 35.68 3.23
N GLY A 1023 -13.83 36.58 3.85
CA GLY A 1023 -12.48 36.26 4.35
C GLY A 1023 -12.49 35.28 5.54
N ASP A 1024 -13.46 35.46 6.46
CA ASP A 1024 -13.66 34.53 7.57
C ASP A 1024 -14.20 33.18 7.07
N ALA A 1025 -15.11 33.21 6.09
CA ALA A 1025 -15.61 32.02 5.42
C ALA A 1025 -14.48 31.22 4.75
N GLN A 1026 -13.55 31.89 4.09
CA GLN A 1026 -12.39 31.25 3.45
C GLN A 1026 -11.50 30.57 4.49
N THR A 1027 -11.22 31.26 5.58
CA THR A 1027 -10.37 30.74 6.67
C THR A 1027 -11.02 29.52 7.34
N ALA A 1028 -12.32 29.59 7.64
CA ALA A 1028 -13.08 28.50 8.24
C ALA A 1028 -13.19 27.29 7.29
N ALA A 1029 -13.49 27.51 6.00
CA ALA A 1029 -13.58 26.44 5.01
C ALA A 1029 -12.22 25.76 4.77
N GLN A 1030 -11.13 26.53 4.70
CA GLN A 1030 -9.78 25.96 4.59
C GLN A 1030 -9.39 25.17 5.85
N GLY A 1031 -9.78 25.66 7.03
CA GLY A 1031 -9.65 24.91 8.29
C GLY A 1031 -10.39 23.58 8.25
N ALA A 1032 -11.63 23.57 7.75
CA ALA A 1032 -12.43 22.35 7.57
C ALA A 1032 -11.75 21.37 6.61
N VAL A 1033 -11.26 21.85 5.45
CA VAL A 1033 -10.50 21.03 4.48
C VAL A 1033 -9.24 20.43 5.11
N ASN A 1034 -8.51 21.20 5.91
CA ASN A 1034 -7.28 20.73 6.55
C ASN A 1034 -7.57 19.62 7.57
N VAL A 1035 -8.58 19.81 8.44
CA VAL A 1035 -9.01 18.78 9.40
C VAL A 1035 -9.51 17.54 8.64
N ALA A 1036 -10.37 17.71 7.64
CA ALA A 1036 -10.90 16.58 6.87
C ALA A 1036 -9.79 15.80 6.14
N ARG A 1037 -8.72 16.45 5.65
CA ARG A 1037 -7.56 15.77 5.06
C ARG A 1037 -6.70 15.06 6.10
N GLU A 1038 -6.42 15.72 7.22
CA GLU A 1038 -5.63 15.18 8.32
C GLU A 1038 -6.26 13.88 8.86
N TYR A 1039 -7.58 13.88 9.00
CA TYR A 1039 -8.36 12.76 9.53
C TYR A 1039 -9.09 11.96 8.44
N ARG A 1040 -8.70 12.11 7.17
CA ARG A 1040 -9.17 11.29 6.04
C ARG A 1040 -10.68 11.09 5.98
N ASP A 1041 -11.40 12.18 6.16
CA ASP A 1041 -12.84 12.25 6.12
C ASP A 1041 -13.30 12.77 4.75
N PRO A 1042 -13.61 11.87 3.79
CA PRO A 1042 -13.98 12.28 2.44
C PRO A 1042 -15.32 13.01 2.38
N ILE A 1043 -16.25 12.71 3.30
CA ILE A 1043 -17.58 13.32 3.30
C ILE A 1043 -17.47 14.80 3.67
N ASN A 1044 -16.77 15.09 4.76
CA ASN A 1044 -16.52 16.47 5.16
C ASN A 1044 -15.53 17.18 4.25
N LEU A 1045 -14.56 16.46 3.67
CA LEU A 1045 -13.65 17.04 2.67
C LEU A 1045 -14.43 17.53 1.45
N ARG A 1046 -15.34 16.71 0.91
CA ARG A 1046 -16.21 17.09 -0.22
C ARG A 1046 -17.04 18.33 0.10
N ARG A 1047 -17.70 18.35 1.26
CA ARG A 1047 -18.53 19.47 1.72
C ARG A 1047 -17.70 20.75 1.87
N ALA A 1048 -16.60 20.67 2.61
CA ALA A 1048 -15.69 21.78 2.84
C ALA A 1048 -15.08 22.33 1.55
N LEU A 1049 -14.71 21.47 0.60
CA LEU A 1049 -14.22 21.90 -0.72
C LEU A 1049 -15.32 22.56 -1.56
N THR A 1050 -16.58 22.11 -1.44
CA THR A 1050 -17.72 22.76 -2.11
C THR A 1050 -17.96 24.15 -1.54
N THR A 1051 -17.94 24.28 -0.21
CA THR A 1051 -18.07 25.58 0.49
C THR A 1051 -16.88 26.48 0.15
N LEU A 1052 -15.65 25.97 0.14
CA LEU A 1052 -14.45 26.72 -0.23
C LEU A 1052 -14.52 27.20 -1.68
N ALA A 1053 -14.97 26.36 -2.61
CA ALA A 1053 -15.17 26.75 -4.00
C ALA A 1053 -16.20 27.87 -4.12
N LEU A 1054 -17.33 27.77 -3.40
CA LEU A 1054 -18.34 28.83 -3.38
C LEU A 1054 -17.77 30.13 -2.81
N THR A 1055 -16.99 30.08 -1.72
CA THR A 1055 -16.31 31.24 -1.16
C THR A 1055 -15.36 31.89 -2.18
N HIS A 1056 -14.60 31.09 -2.92
CA HIS A 1056 -13.74 31.62 -4.00
C HIS A 1056 -14.54 32.26 -5.14
N VAL A 1057 -15.73 31.76 -5.46
CA VAL A 1057 -16.63 32.40 -6.42
C VAL A 1057 -17.12 33.76 -5.89
N HIS A 1058 -17.46 33.89 -4.60
CA HIS A 1058 -17.78 35.19 -3.98
C HIS A 1058 -16.60 36.17 -4.00
N LEU A 1059 -15.37 35.66 -3.96
CA LEU A 1059 -14.13 36.43 -4.05
C LEU A 1059 -13.66 36.68 -5.50
N ASP A 1060 -14.44 36.27 -6.50
CA ASP A 1060 -14.12 36.38 -7.94
C ASP A 1060 -12.84 35.60 -8.37
N ASP A 1061 -12.39 34.62 -7.59
CA ASP A 1061 -11.24 33.76 -7.88
C ASP A 1061 -11.67 32.41 -8.48
N PHE A 1062 -12.04 32.42 -9.76
CA PHE A 1062 -12.52 31.22 -10.45
C PHE A 1062 -11.46 30.12 -10.63
N LEU A 1063 -10.17 30.45 -10.61
CA LEU A 1063 -9.11 29.44 -10.74
C LEU A 1063 -8.95 28.63 -9.46
N ALA A 1064 -8.95 29.30 -8.30
CA ALA A 1064 -8.98 28.61 -7.01
C ALA A 1064 -10.30 27.85 -6.83
N ALA A 1065 -11.44 28.46 -7.21
CA ALA A 1065 -12.74 27.80 -7.17
C ALA A 1065 -12.76 26.51 -8.01
N ARG A 1066 -12.21 26.54 -9.24
CA ARG A 1066 -12.07 25.35 -10.09
C ARG A 1066 -11.24 24.27 -9.42
N THR A 1067 -10.12 24.65 -8.82
CA THR A 1067 -9.22 23.69 -8.16
C THR A 1067 -9.93 22.97 -7.03
N ALA A 1068 -10.61 23.72 -6.15
CA ALA A 1068 -11.35 23.14 -5.03
C ALA A 1068 -12.54 22.27 -5.50
N ILE A 1069 -13.30 22.72 -6.48
CA ILE A 1069 -14.50 21.99 -6.91
C ILE A 1069 -14.20 20.73 -7.74
N GLU A 1070 -13.13 20.74 -8.54
CA GLU A 1070 -12.69 19.53 -9.27
C GLU A 1070 -12.04 18.50 -8.34
N GLU A 1071 -11.53 18.92 -7.18
CA GLU A 1071 -11.16 18.00 -6.12
C GLU A 1071 -12.41 17.43 -5.41
N SER A 1072 -13.38 18.29 -5.07
CA SER A 1072 -14.66 17.86 -4.46
C SER A 1072 -15.38 16.81 -5.29
N ALA A 1073 -15.39 16.99 -6.62
CA ALA A 1073 -15.97 16.08 -7.60
C ALA A 1073 -15.53 14.62 -7.47
N ARG A 1074 -14.31 14.37 -6.98
CA ARG A 1074 -13.75 13.02 -6.86
C ARG A 1074 -14.41 12.19 -5.76
N TYR A 1075 -15.04 12.86 -4.80
CA TYR A 1075 -15.69 12.25 -3.63
C TYR A 1075 -17.22 12.30 -3.74
N ARG A 1076 -17.75 12.71 -4.89
CA ARG A 1076 -19.19 12.84 -5.12
C ARG A 1076 -19.85 11.49 -5.33
N VAL A 1077 -20.98 11.29 -4.68
CA VAL A 1077 -21.96 10.24 -5.00
C VAL A 1077 -23.01 10.84 -5.93
N ALA A 1078 -23.18 10.25 -7.12
CA ALA A 1078 -24.19 10.71 -8.07
C ALA A 1078 -25.61 10.52 -7.52
N GLY A 1079 -26.51 11.47 -7.79
CA GLY A 1079 -27.91 11.45 -7.31
C GLY A 1079 -28.17 12.38 -6.13
N ARG A 1080 -27.23 12.46 -5.18
CA ARG A 1080 -27.47 13.10 -3.88
C ARG A 1080 -27.23 14.61 -3.89
N ASP A 1081 -26.02 15.03 -4.23
CA ASP A 1081 -25.59 16.43 -4.16
C ASP A 1081 -25.54 17.09 -5.54
N THR A 1082 -26.52 17.94 -5.81
CA THR A 1082 -26.69 18.69 -7.07
C THR A 1082 -25.97 20.05 -7.07
N VAL A 1083 -25.70 20.61 -5.88
CA VAL A 1083 -25.01 21.89 -5.69
C VAL A 1083 -23.60 21.87 -6.29
N GLU A 1084 -22.82 20.83 -6.00
CA GLU A 1084 -21.45 20.68 -6.52
C GLU A 1084 -21.45 20.69 -8.05
N LEU A 1085 -22.37 19.96 -8.67
CA LEU A 1085 -22.43 19.76 -10.11
C LEU A 1085 -22.85 21.06 -10.83
N ALA A 1086 -23.81 21.78 -10.24
CA ALA A 1086 -24.20 23.11 -10.69
C ALA A 1086 -23.05 24.11 -10.58
N LEU A 1087 -22.35 24.14 -9.43
CA LEU A 1087 -21.23 25.05 -9.22
C LEU A 1087 -20.07 24.76 -10.18
N ARG A 1088 -19.77 23.48 -10.47
CA ARG A 1088 -18.79 23.10 -11.51
C ARG A 1088 -19.19 23.57 -12.89
N GLY A 1089 -20.45 23.38 -13.27
CA GLY A 1089 -20.98 23.87 -14.55
C GLY A 1089 -20.81 25.38 -14.69
N ILE A 1090 -21.17 26.14 -13.65
CA ILE A 1090 -21.02 27.60 -13.60
C ILE A 1090 -19.55 28.02 -13.71
N ILE A 1091 -18.65 27.41 -12.91
CA ILE A 1091 -17.22 27.71 -12.93
C ILE A 1091 -16.60 27.38 -14.30
N ALA A 1092 -16.94 26.22 -14.89
CA ALA A 1092 -16.47 25.82 -16.21
C ALA A 1092 -16.94 26.80 -17.30
N HIS A 1093 -18.19 27.28 -17.21
CA HIS A 1093 -18.71 28.31 -18.10
C HIS A 1093 -17.94 29.63 -17.95
N ARG A 1094 -17.71 30.09 -16.71
CA ARG A 1094 -16.99 31.34 -16.42
C ARG A 1094 -15.52 31.31 -16.82
N LEU A 1095 -14.89 30.14 -16.79
CA LEU A 1095 -13.52 29.94 -17.28
C LEU A 1095 -13.44 29.62 -18.78
N ASN A 1096 -14.56 29.72 -19.52
CA ASN A 1096 -14.65 29.51 -20.96
C ASN A 1096 -14.28 28.09 -21.42
N PHE A 1097 -14.78 27.06 -20.72
CA PHE A 1097 -14.72 25.65 -21.12
C PHE A 1097 -16.09 25.15 -21.59
N PRO A 1098 -16.55 25.51 -22.81
CA PRO A 1098 -17.93 25.31 -23.24
C PRO A 1098 -18.34 23.84 -23.40
N ALA A 1099 -17.43 22.95 -23.80
CA ALA A 1099 -17.72 21.52 -23.90
C ALA A 1099 -17.96 20.92 -22.51
N THR A 1100 -17.05 21.17 -21.57
CA THR A 1100 -17.16 20.71 -20.18
C THR A 1100 -18.41 21.26 -19.50
N ALA A 1101 -18.69 22.56 -19.66
CA ALA A 1101 -19.91 23.17 -19.11
C ALA A 1101 -21.18 22.49 -19.65
N ARG A 1102 -21.25 22.25 -20.97
CA ARG A 1102 -22.39 21.56 -21.59
C ARG A 1102 -22.60 20.17 -21.01
N ASP A 1103 -21.54 19.37 -20.89
CA ASP A 1103 -21.61 18.02 -20.36
C ASP A 1103 -22.08 18.03 -18.89
N LEU A 1104 -21.55 18.93 -18.06
CA LEU A 1104 -21.92 19.06 -16.65
C LEU A 1104 -23.38 19.49 -16.48
N PHE A 1105 -23.87 20.47 -17.27
CA PHE A 1105 -25.28 20.89 -17.21
C PHE A 1105 -26.23 19.82 -17.77
N GLN A 1106 -25.81 19.00 -18.74
CA GLN A 1106 -26.58 17.84 -19.19
C GLN A 1106 -26.69 16.78 -18.10
N GLN A 1107 -25.59 16.48 -17.39
CA GLN A 1107 -25.60 15.59 -16.23
C GLN A 1107 -26.50 16.13 -15.12
N LEU A 1108 -26.41 17.44 -14.81
CA LEU A 1108 -27.26 18.08 -13.81
C LEU A 1108 -28.74 17.92 -14.17
N ARG A 1109 -29.11 18.20 -15.41
CA ARG A 1109 -30.48 18.04 -15.89
C ARG A 1109 -30.97 16.60 -15.81
N ALA A 1110 -30.13 15.62 -16.18
CA ALA A 1110 -30.50 14.21 -16.12
C ALA A 1110 -30.73 13.74 -14.68
N GLU A 1111 -29.90 14.21 -13.74
CA GLU A 1111 -30.00 13.86 -12.34
C GLU A 1111 -31.21 14.51 -11.66
N THR A 1112 -31.41 15.82 -11.87
CA THR A 1112 -32.57 16.51 -11.29
C THR A 1112 -33.88 16.01 -11.88
N SER A 1113 -33.92 15.69 -13.19
CA SER A 1113 -35.13 15.14 -13.82
C SER A 1113 -35.53 13.77 -13.23
N ARG A 1114 -34.56 12.91 -12.91
CA ARG A 1114 -34.83 11.64 -12.22
C ARG A 1114 -35.43 11.87 -10.85
N ARG A 1115 -34.87 12.81 -10.08
CA ARG A 1115 -35.36 13.16 -8.75
C ARG A 1115 -36.76 13.75 -8.76
N THR A 1116 -37.02 14.75 -9.61
CA THR A 1116 -38.36 15.33 -9.75
C THR A 1116 -39.39 14.35 -10.32
N GLY A 1117 -38.92 13.30 -11.03
CA GLY A 1117 -39.79 12.23 -11.52
C GLY A 1117 -40.11 11.17 -10.47
N ALA A 1118 -39.21 10.96 -9.50
CA ALA A 1118 -39.42 10.07 -8.36
C ALA A 1118 -40.26 10.76 -7.26
N ASP A 1119 -40.01 12.04 -7.01
CA ASP A 1119 -40.75 12.88 -6.08
C ASP A 1119 -40.97 14.27 -6.69
N GLU A 1120 -42.23 14.58 -7.01
CA GLU A 1120 -42.60 15.86 -7.60
C GLU A 1120 -42.43 17.05 -6.64
N ASN A 1121 -42.31 16.79 -5.34
CA ASN A 1121 -42.16 17.80 -4.28
C ASN A 1121 -40.70 17.99 -3.84
N ASP A 1122 -39.71 17.37 -4.51
CA ASP A 1122 -38.28 17.60 -4.22
C ASP A 1122 -37.88 19.03 -4.62
N LEU A 1123 -37.92 19.94 -3.64
CA LEU A 1123 -37.67 21.37 -3.82
C LEU A 1123 -36.28 21.62 -4.40
N ALA A 1124 -35.26 20.97 -3.83
CA ALA A 1124 -33.88 21.14 -4.26
C ALA A 1124 -33.68 20.69 -5.72
N ALA A 1125 -34.29 19.57 -6.12
CA ALA A 1125 -34.19 19.10 -7.50
C ALA A 1125 -34.83 20.08 -8.50
N TRP A 1126 -35.94 20.72 -8.14
CA TRP A 1126 -36.56 21.76 -8.97
C TRP A 1126 -35.70 23.03 -9.07
N ASP A 1127 -35.10 23.48 -7.97
CA ASP A 1127 -34.19 24.64 -7.99
C ASP A 1127 -32.99 24.42 -8.91
N PHE A 1128 -32.34 23.25 -8.82
CA PHE A 1128 -31.21 22.92 -9.70
C PHE A 1128 -31.64 22.62 -11.15
N THR A 1129 -32.88 22.18 -11.36
CA THR A 1129 -33.48 22.15 -12.71
C THR A 1129 -33.61 23.56 -13.28
N GLY A 1130 -33.99 24.54 -12.46
CA GLY A 1130 -34.01 25.97 -12.81
C GLY A 1130 -32.63 26.44 -13.27
N ILE A 1131 -31.57 26.16 -12.51
CA ILE A 1131 -30.19 26.52 -12.89
C ILE A 1131 -29.77 25.86 -14.22
N ALA A 1132 -30.06 24.56 -14.40
CA ALA A 1132 -29.75 23.85 -15.66
C ALA A 1132 -30.49 24.47 -16.87
N ARG A 1133 -31.74 24.91 -16.67
CA ARG A 1133 -32.52 25.62 -17.69
C ARG A 1133 -31.96 27.03 -17.96
N CYS A 1134 -31.47 27.75 -16.95
CA CYS A 1134 -30.78 29.03 -17.17
C CYS A 1134 -29.60 28.88 -18.15
N TYR A 1135 -28.79 27.82 -18.02
CA TYR A 1135 -27.72 27.58 -18.98
C TYR A 1135 -28.25 27.30 -20.40
N SER A 1136 -29.38 26.59 -20.52
CA SER A 1136 -30.03 26.35 -21.82
C SER A 1136 -30.56 27.66 -22.45
N VAL A 1137 -31.03 28.60 -21.63
CA VAL A 1137 -31.43 29.95 -22.08
C VAL A 1137 -30.23 30.72 -22.64
N LEU A 1138 -29.07 30.67 -21.98
CA LEU A 1138 -27.83 31.29 -22.50
C LEU A 1138 -27.39 30.69 -23.83
N LEU A 1139 -27.66 29.40 -24.07
CA LEU A 1139 -27.41 28.73 -25.35
C LEU A 1139 -28.49 29.00 -26.41
N SER A 1140 -29.55 29.75 -26.08
CA SER A 1140 -30.74 29.94 -26.92
C SER A 1140 -31.51 28.63 -27.25
N ASP A 1141 -31.34 27.60 -26.43
CA ASP A 1141 -32.02 26.30 -26.56
C ASP A 1141 -33.35 26.25 -25.78
N ALA A 1142 -33.62 27.24 -24.92
CA ALA A 1142 -34.83 27.33 -24.10
C ALA A 1142 -35.26 28.78 -23.83
N GLU A 1143 -36.55 28.99 -23.58
CA GLU A 1143 -37.12 30.29 -23.19
C GLU A 1143 -36.90 30.56 -21.69
N PRO A 1144 -36.65 31.82 -21.25
CA PRO A 1144 -36.49 32.18 -19.84
C PRO A 1144 -37.65 31.72 -18.94
N ALA A 1145 -38.88 31.70 -19.50
CA ALA A 1145 -40.08 31.23 -18.81
C ALA A 1145 -39.95 29.78 -18.30
N THR A 1146 -39.20 28.93 -19.00
CA THR A 1146 -38.99 27.53 -18.59
C THR A 1146 -38.15 27.41 -17.32
N ALA A 1147 -37.14 28.27 -17.14
CA ALA A 1147 -36.34 28.31 -15.92
C ALA A 1147 -37.17 28.85 -14.75
N VAL A 1148 -37.94 29.91 -14.98
CA VAL A 1148 -38.87 30.49 -13.98
C VAL A 1148 -39.92 29.47 -13.55
N GLU A 1149 -40.47 28.68 -14.46
CA GLU A 1149 -41.43 27.61 -14.13
C GLU A 1149 -40.80 26.59 -13.17
N ALA A 1150 -39.56 26.16 -13.42
CA ALA A 1150 -38.87 25.21 -12.55
C ALA A 1150 -38.67 25.77 -11.14
N PHE A 1151 -38.16 27.01 -11.00
CA PHE A 1151 -38.06 27.69 -9.70
C PHE A 1151 -39.43 27.91 -9.03
N SER A 1152 -40.49 28.09 -9.80
CA SER A 1152 -41.85 28.27 -9.26
C SER A 1152 -42.44 26.95 -8.76
N ARG A 1153 -42.16 25.81 -9.44
CA ARG A 1153 -42.57 24.48 -8.98
C ARG A 1153 -41.91 24.06 -7.68
N ALA A 1154 -40.68 24.51 -7.44
CA ALA A 1154 -39.99 24.36 -6.16
C ALA A 1154 -40.73 25.06 -5.00
N ARG A 1155 -41.64 26.00 -5.28
CA ARG A 1155 -42.31 26.85 -4.29
C ARG A 1155 -43.82 26.91 -4.59
N PRO A 1156 -44.57 25.80 -4.46
CA PRO A 1156 -45.98 25.78 -4.78
C PRO A 1156 -46.74 26.79 -3.92
N LYS A 1157 -47.62 27.58 -4.54
CA LYS A 1157 -48.51 28.49 -3.80
C LYS A 1157 -49.39 27.69 -2.85
N PRO A 1158 -49.66 28.18 -1.62
CA PRO A 1158 -50.59 27.49 -0.73
C PRO A 1158 -51.94 27.32 -1.43
N ALA A 1159 -52.50 26.11 -1.34
CA ALA A 1159 -53.82 25.82 -1.88
C ALA A 1159 -54.84 26.80 -1.26
N GLU A 1160 -55.63 27.47 -2.10
CA GLU A 1160 -56.77 28.24 -1.61
C GLU A 1160 -57.69 27.30 -0.81
N PRO A 1161 -58.18 27.70 0.38
CA PRO A 1161 -59.02 26.82 1.18
C PRO A 1161 -60.30 26.53 0.41
N THR A 1162 -60.40 25.32 -0.13
CA THR A 1162 -61.65 24.79 -0.69
C THR A 1162 -62.66 24.67 0.43
N SER A 1163 -63.77 25.39 0.26
CA SER A 1163 -64.88 25.53 1.19
C SER A 1163 -65.73 24.25 1.32
N ALA A 1164 -65.16 23.16 1.83
CA ALA A 1164 -65.91 22.04 2.40
C ALA A 1164 -64.98 20.99 3.03
N GLN A 1165 -64.89 20.94 4.37
CA GLN A 1165 -65.05 19.74 5.22
C GLN A 1165 -64.43 19.91 6.63
N THR A 1166 -65.33 19.97 7.62
CA THR A 1166 -65.29 19.43 9.00
C THR A 1166 -64.00 19.45 9.85
N ALA A 1167 -63.93 20.46 10.73
CA ALA A 1167 -63.64 20.43 12.17
C ALA A 1167 -62.63 19.39 12.76
N GLU A 1168 -61.36 19.78 12.78
CA GLU A 1168 -60.42 19.57 13.90
C GLU A 1168 -59.68 20.91 14.18
N PRO A 1169 -59.20 21.19 15.41
CA PRO A 1169 -58.75 22.52 15.78
C PRO A 1169 -57.37 22.84 15.19
N ALA A 1170 -57.37 23.40 13.99
CA ALA A 1170 -56.22 24.00 13.31
C ALA A 1170 -55.77 25.28 14.03
N ALA A 1171 -54.95 25.15 15.07
CA ALA A 1171 -54.18 26.25 15.64
C ALA A 1171 -52.73 26.16 15.13
N ARG A 1172 -52.40 27.04 14.16
CA ARG A 1172 -51.07 27.45 13.61
C ARG A 1172 -51.01 27.44 12.08
N SER A 1173 -51.96 28.11 11.43
CA SER A 1173 -51.82 28.56 10.03
C SER A 1173 -51.24 29.98 10.04
N ALA A 1174 -49.98 30.12 10.45
CA ALA A 1174 -49.18 31.29 10.07
C ALA A 1174 -48.57 30.95 8.71
N THR A 1175 -48.82 31.79 7.72
CA THR A 1175 -48.33 31.73 6.34
C THR A 1175 -46.86 31.24 6.26
N VAL A 1176 -46.68 29.97 5.92
CA VAL A 1176 -45.35 29.36 5.72
C VAL A 1176 -44.90 29.72 4.31
N THR A 1177 -44.25 30.88 4.16
CA THR A 1177 -43.42 31.15 2.98
C THR A 1177 -42.22 30.24 3.08
N THR A 1178 -42.06 29.26 2.19
CA THR A 1178 -40.86 28.41 2.07
C THR A 1178 -39.63 29.26 1.76
N PRO A 1179 -38.73 29.56 2.71
CA PRO A 1179 -37.53 30.32 2.44
C PRO A 1179 -36.43 29.30 2.18
N GLY A 1180 -36.12 29.03 0.92
CA GLY A 1180 -35.14 28.01 0.55
C GLY A 1180 -34.17 28.55 -0.48
N LEU A 1181 -32.90 28.71 -0.10
CA LEU A 1181 -31.75 28.98 -0.98
C LEU A 1181 -31.82 30.24 -1.87
N ASP A 1182 -32.83 31.11 -1.78
CA ASP A 1182 -33.09 32.17 -2.78
C ASP A 1182 -31.88 33.09 -3.04
N ASP A 1183 -31.20 33.58 -1.99
CA ASP A 1183 -30.02 34.45 -2.16
C ASP A 1183 -28.83 33.70 -2.77
N ARG A 1184 -28.64 32.43 -2.41
CA ARG A 1184 -27.58 31.57 -2.97
C ARG A 1184 -27.86 31.19 -4.41
N LEU A 1185 -29.09 30.80 -4.74
CA LEU A 1185 -29.52 30.47 -6.09
C LEU A 1185 -29.46 31.69 -6.99
N ARG A 1186 -29.95 32.84 -6.50
CA ARG A 1186 -29.83 34.12 -7.18
C ARG A 1186 -28.37 34.44 -7.46
N PHE A 1187 -27.49 34.36 -6.45
CA PHE A 1187 -26.05 34.54 -6.64
C PHE A 1187 -25.47 33.59 -7.70
N MET A 1188 -25.85 32.31 -7.69
CA MET A 1188 -25.41 31.33 -8.70
C MET A 1188 -25.91 31.69 -10.11
N VAL A 1189 -27.16 32.14 -10.26
CA VAL A 1189 -27.73 32.56 -11.55
C VAL A 1189 -27.11 33.89 -12.02
N GLU A 1190 -26.86 34.84 -11.13
CA GLU A 1190 -26.15 36.08 -11.43
C GLU A 1190 -24.72 35.80 -11.89
N THR A 1191 -24.03 34.89 -11.19
CA THR A 1191 -22.69 34.43 -11.55
C THR A 1191 -22.68 33.74 -12.90
N LEU A 1192 -23.69 32.90 -13.19
CA LEU A 1192 -23.85 32.22 -14.48
C LEU A 1192 -24.14 33.22 -15.61
N ALA A 1193 -25.00 34.21 -15.37
CA ALA A 1193 -25.38 35.22 -16.34
C ALA A 1193 -24.20 36.12 -16.73
N ASN A 1194 -23.37 36.53 -15.76
CA ASN A 1194 -22.23 37.42 -15.98
C ASN A 1194 -22.59 38.69 -16.80
N GLY A 1195 -23.79 39.23 -16.54
CA GLY A 1195 -24.32 40.41 -17.25
C GLY A 1195 -25.04 40.12 -18.58
N ASP A 1196 -25.26 38.86 -18.96
CA ASP A 1196 -26.03 38.50 -20.15
C ASP A 1196 -27.53 38.83 -19.96
N PRO A 1197 -28.14 39.66 -20.83
CA PRO A 1197 -29.53 40.09 -20.70
C PRO A 1197 -30.55 38.95 -20.87
N ALA A 1198 -30.18 37.80 -21.44
CA ALA A 1198 -31.09 36.67 -21.63
C ALA A 1198 -31.62 36.10 -20.31
N LEU A 1199 -30.87 36.23 -19.21
CA LEU A 1199 -31.27 35.76 -17.89
C LEU A 1199 -31.92 36.84 -17.00
N GLU A 1200 -31.98 38.09 -17.44
CA GLU A 1200 -32.62 39.19 -16.70
C GLU A 1200 -34.08 38.90 -16.30
N PRO A 1201 -34.92 38.27 -17.16
CA PRO A 1201 -36.28 37.89 -16.77
C PRO A 1201 -36.31 36.86 -15.63
N VAL A 1202 -35.33 35.95 -15.58
CA VAL A 1202 -35.22 34.92 -14.55
C VAL A 1202 -34.77 35.54 -13.23
N LEU A 1203 -33.75 36.40 -13.26
CA LEU A 1203 -33.27 37.15 -12.09
C LEU A 1203 -34.36 38.04 -11.49
N SER A 1204 -35.10 38.75 -12.35
CA SER A 1204 -36.27 39.55 -11.94
C SER A 1204 -37.37 38.68 -11.30
N ALA A 1205 -37.60 37.47 -11.80
CA ALA A 1205 -38.57 36.56 -11.22
C ALA A 1205 -38.11 36.03 -9.85
N LEU A 1206 -36.85 35.61 -9.70
CA LEU A 1206 -36.26 35.19 -8.43
C LEU A 1206 -36.33 36.31 -7.38
N ALA A 1207 -36.04 37.56 -7.77
CA ALA A 1207 -36.17 38.72 -6.90
C ALA A 1207 -37.61 39.01 -6.44
N ARG A 1208 -38.62 38.61 -7.22
CA ARG A 1208 -40.04 38.73 -6.84
C ARG A 1208 -40.50 37.60 -5.92
N ILE A 1209 -39.94 36.41 -6.08
CA ILE A 1209 -40.22 35.24 -5.23
C ILE A 1209 -39.80 35.53 -3.78
N ARG A 1210 -38.66 36.21 -3.58
CA ARG A 1210 -38.29 36.83 -2.31
C ARG A 1210 -37.42 38.08 -2.59
N PRO A 1211 -37.82 39.29 -2.18
CA PRO A 1211 -36.94 40.45 -2.24
C PRO A 1211 -35.79 40.19 -1.25
N GLY A 1212 -34.57 40.04 -1.77
CA GLY A 1212 -33.39 39.72 -0.97
C GLY A 1212 -33.06 40.78 0.08
N ARG A 1213 -32.02 40.53 0.89
CA ARG A 1213 -31.55 41.46 1.95
C ARG A 1213 -31.10 42.84 1.45
N ALA A 1214 -30.85 43.00 0.15
CA ALA A 1214 -30.59 44.30 -0.45
C ALA A 1214 -31.89 44.86 -1.03
N GLY A 1215 -32.37 45.96 -0.42
CA GLY A 1215 -33.51 46.74 -0.88
C GLY A 1215 -33.29 47.49 -2.19
#